data_AF-A0A1J4K1J1-F1
#
_entry.id   AF-A0A1J4K1J1-F1
#
_cell.length_a   1.000
_cell.length_b   1.000
_cell.length_c   1.000
_cell.angle_alpha   90.00
_cell.angle_beta   90.00
_cell.angle_gamma   90.00
#
_symmetry.space_group_name_H-M   'P 1'
#
loop_
_entity.id
_entity.type
_entity.pdbx_description
1 polymer ?
#
loop_
_entity_poly.entity_id
_entity_poly.type
_entity_poly.pdbx_seq_one_letter_code
_entity_poly.pdbx_strand_id
1 'polypeptide(L)'
;MIFFGIPYFCSQWIWHHILESSLHLSQRPQFSPHEDIMITPRQSLNKWNSSSLPSIYTHDTDVHINRLRPESEKAFAKTLKTANFYRPIVHFLTGDLSDDYKKLDWPKYSDQDEEAWIKYYNVLNTTQYDFDILECAGNHDMWGIKSPTSKSFNFLNYSKTHKDYHRLYEDVYVVDDFGKHPIIVLNPFRFPTGHSTLLYYPEPLKKTLDKLEKVVANVSNAILICHYPPDMWRKVKNSNGKTIRDIVENENINIILTGHTHPSYPKIRHHGINKGILEITGVGGMEHTIFGVVIEDNNRFSYHAVDVNDPHKGFVTYPIPLNQTNYHTAYAEEGTEIRVILSQENANIRVTGDCLCDKMKMHPVKINDNFYLYTCDLKIIEENENHLYTINFSGDFCDTIEFVYGNYSYQFLQETERSSPHNTYCEIYFTIALFIIYQLVLFPFDLFNYQKLEDWIEGKIDNQNLGNINNQTDSINSWKNFSIINILLSIFCGFVAVRSRILKAPSYVKVSLYLASLWPIALPTALMEIDKVTGFIFSYGYVCKGYAFSTDGPAYTLYYFYYVIFPFVILVSGISAHTTLYWTFAIDVLISVRTCVNGLHQVIVERLSETVGYVFMATSFCFTFIPLILLIIIIIWIIQIIRSQPKSTNIISYRPLVTTDD
;
A
#
# COMPACT_ATOMS: atom_id res chain seq x y z
N MET A 1 -43.50 -15.76 26.51
CA MET A 1 -43.07 -14.43 26.02
C MET A 1 -41.54 -14.31 26.09
N ILE A 2 -40.83 -15.33 25.61
CA ILE A 2 -39.37 -15.48 25.76
C ILE A 2 -38.90 -16.16 24.46
N PHE A 3 -37.81 -15.66 23.84
CA PHE A 3 -37.07 -16.16 22.64
C PHE A 3 -37.29 -15.52 21.25
N PHE A 4 -38.37 -14.79 20.92
CA PHE A 4 -38.55 -14.27 19.54
C PHE A 4 -37.58 -13.15 19.12
N GLY A 5 -36.93 -12.46 20.08
CA GLY A 5 -35.93 -11.43 19.77
C GLY A 5 -34.60 -11.98 19.22
N ILE A 6 -34.24 -13.24 19.54
CA ILE A 6 -32.96 -13.82 19.13
C ILE A 6 -32.93 -14.13 17.63
N PRO A 7 -33.92 -14.83 17.03
CA PRO A 7 -33.96 -15.02 15.59
C PRO A 7 -33.97 -13.72 14.80
N TYR A 8 -34.74 -12.72 15.26
CA TYR A 8 -34.72 -11.38 14.68
C TYR A 8 -33.31 -10.79 14.74
N PHE A 9 -32.71 -10.74 15.93
CA PHE A 9 -31.38 -10.20 16.16
C PHE A 9 -30.33 -10.90 15.29
N CYS A 10 -30.33 -12.23 15.23
CA CYS A 10 -29.44 -13.01 14.37
C CYS A 10 -29.63 -12.65 12.89
N SER A 11 -30.88 -12.61 12.41
CA SER A 11 -31.19 -12.25 11.02
C SER A 11 -30.77 -10.83 10.65
N GLN A 12 -30.80 -9.92 11.63
CA GLN A 12 -30.58 -8.50 11.47
C GLN A 12 -29.11 -8.12 11.65
N TRP A 13 -28.31 -8.83 12.46
CA TRP A 13 -26.98 -8.34 12.88
C TRP A 13 -25.79 -9.26 12.58
N ILE A 14 -26.00 -10.54 12.28
CA ILE A 14 -24.85 -11.41 12.00
C ILE A 14 -24.09 -10.96 10.75
N TRP A 15 -24.81 -10.50 9.73
CA TRP A 15 -24.19 -9.93 8.54
C TRP A 15 -23.42 -8.63 8.85
N HIS A 16 -23.82 -7.82 9.84
CA HIS A 16 -23.02 -6.66 10.28
C HIS A 16 -21.60 -7.07 10.67
N HIS A 17 -21.47 -8.10 11.52
CA HIS A 17 -20.17 -8.59 11.96
C HIS A 17 -19.35 -9.17 10.80
N ILE A 18 -20.01 -9.82 9.84
CA ILE A 18 -19.33 -10.30 8.62
C ILE A 18 -18.82 -9.11 7.80
N LEU A 19 -19.62 -8.06 7.61
CA LEU A 19 -19.21 -6.86 6.87
C LEU A 19 -18.06 -6.12 7.57
N GLU A 20 -18.18 -5.90 8.87
CA GLU A 20 -17.16 -5.23 9.69
C GLU A 20 -15.84 -6.01 9.67
N SER A 21 -15.92 -7.34 9.81
CA SER A 21 -14.76 -8.22 9.74
C SER A 21 -14.13 -8.22 8.35
N SER A 22 -14.95 -8.23 7.29
CA SER A 22 -14.47 -8.16 5.90
C SER A 22 -13.76 -6.85 5.63
N LEU A 23 -14.30 -5.73 6.14
CA LEU A 23 -13.67 -4.41 6.09
C LEU A 23 -12.32 -4.43 6.82
N HIS A 24 -12.29 -4.94 8.05
CA HIS A 24 -11.04 -5.04 8.81
C HIS A 24 -10.00 -5.94 8.12
N LEU A 25 -10.42 -7.08 7.55
CA LEU A 25 -9.53 -7.99 6.84
C LEU A 25 -8.99 -7.38 5.55
N SER A 26 -9.80 -6.60 4.83
CA SER A 26 -9.37 -5.93 3.60
C SER A 26 -8.33 -4.84 3.86
N GLN A 27 -8.40 -4.20 5.03
CA GLN A 27 -7.44 -3.19 5.49
C GLN A 27 -6.14 -3.79 6.05
N ARG A 28 -6.04 -5.11 6.25
CA ARG A 28 -4.80 -5.73 6.72
C ARG A 28 -3.75 -5.73 5.61
N PRO A 29 -2.46 -5.65 5.97
CA PRO A 29 -1.39 -5.81 5.01
C PRO A 29 -1.51 -7.13 4.25
N GLN A 30 -1.33 -7.07 2.94
CA GLN A 30 -1.17 -8.27 2.13
C GLN A 30 0.26 -8.76 2.28
N PHE A 31 0.40 -9.92 2.93
CA PHE A 31 1.63 -10.69 2.84
C PHE A 31 1.61 -11.46 1.54
N SER A 32 2.61 -11.22 0.73
CA SER A 32 2.83 -12.01 -0.46
C SER A 32 3.49 -13.34 -0.10
N PRO A 33 3.36 -14.36 -0.96
CA PRO A 33 3.99 -15.64 -0.71
C PRO A 33 5.50 -15.50 -0.61
N HIS A 34 6.09 -16.36 0.21
CA HIS A 34 7.53 -16.57 0.24
C HIS A 34 8.03 -17.04 -1.13
N GLU A 35 9.14 -16.47 -1.57
CA GLU A 35 9.84 -16.92 -2.77
C GLU A 35 11.20 -17.48 -2.39
N ASP A 36 11.49 -18.65 -2.93
CA ASP A 36 12.83 -19.23 -2.86
C ASP A 36 13.59 -18.83 -4.13
N ILE A 37 14.78 -18.27 -3.96
CA ILE A 37 15.58 -17.74 -5.06
C ILE A 37 16.87 -18.52 -5.15
N MET A 38 17.18 -18.98 -6.36
CA MET A 38 18.40 -19.72 -6.62
C MET A 38 19.35 -18.86 -7.43
N ILE A 39 20.47 -18.50 -6.84
CA ILE A 39 21.52 -17.75 -7.52
C ILE A 39 22.54 -18.74 -8.01
N THR A 40 22.75 -18.73 -9.33
CA THR A 40 23.75 -19.57 -9.97
C THR A 40 25.01 -18.74 -10.19
N PRO A 41 26.20 -19.27 -9.87
CA PRO A 41 27.45 -18.56 -10.07
C PRO A 41 27.62 -18.24 -11.55
N ARG A 42 28.00 -16.99 -11.85
CA ARG A 42 28.39 -16.56 -13.18
C ARG A 42 29.90 -16.39 -13.22
N GLN A 43 30.53 -16.77 -14.33
CA GLN A 43 31.86 -16.25 -14.64
C GLN A 43 31.78 -14.73 -14.74
N SER A 44 32.68 -14.03 -14.05
CA SER A 44 32.72 -12.58 -14.09
C SER A 44 32.85 -12.09 -15.53
N LEU A 45 32.05 -11.10 -15.92
CA LEU A 45 32.17 -10.43 -17.22
C LEU A 45 33.57 -9.82 -17.39
N ASN A 46 34.15 -9.34 -16.29
CA ASN A 46 35.49 -8.76 -16.23
C ASN A 46 36.34 -9.50 -15.20
N LYS A 47 37.54 -9.92 -15.58
CA LYS A 47 38.48 -10.51 -14.61
C LYS A 47 38.78 -9.53 -13.48
N TRP A 48 38.95 -10.08 -12.28
CA TRP A 48 39.37 -9.33 -11.10
C TRP A 48 40.61 -8.49 -11.40
N ASN A 49 40.54 -7.21 -11.02
CA ASN A 49 41.61 -6.25 -11.18
C ASN A 49 42.03 -5.72 -9.81
N SER A 50 43.13 -6.27 -9.29
CA SER A 50 43.73 -5.87 -8.02
C SER A 50 44.11 -4.38 -7.94
N SER A 51 44.31 -3.71 -9.09
CA SER A 51 44.64 -2.28 -9.13
C SER A 51 43.42 -1.36 -9.24
N SER A 52 42.22 -1.91 -9.44
CA SER A 52 41.00 -1.10 -9.50
C SER A 52 40.61 -0.61 -8.11
N LEU A 53 40.23 0.67 -8.04
CA LEU A 53 39.74 1.29 -6.81
C LEU A 53 38.20 1.20 -6.75
N PRO A 54 37.63 0.93 -5.57
CA PRO A 54 36.19 0.96 -5.38
C PRO A 54 35.59 2.35 -5.66
N SER A 55 34.36 2.36 -6.17
CA SER A 55 33.54 3.56 -6.37
C SER A 55 32.51 3.67 -5.25
N ILE A 56 32.36 4.86 -4.64
CA ILE A 56 31.41 5.08 -3.56
C ILE A 56 30.22 5.89 -4.06
N TYR A 57 29.02 5.43 -3.74
CA TYR A 57 27.75 6.14 -3.91
C TYR A 57 27.03 6.19 -2.56
N THR A 58 26.00 7.02 -2.46
CA THR A 58 25.14 7.06 -1.28
C THR A 58 23.68 7.08 -1.70
N HIS A 59 22.79 6.60 -0.84
CA HIS A 59 21.37 6.45 -1.12
C HIS A 59 20.55 6.90 0.10
N ASP A 60 19.62 7.82 -0.12
CA ASP A 60 18.65 8.30 0.85
C ASP A 60 17.26 8.38 0.19
N THR A 61 16.19 8.40 0.98
CA THR A 61 14.82 8.31 0.49
C THR A 61 13.83 8.79 1.53
N ASP A 62 12.64 9.22 1.10
CA ASP A 62 11.53 9.55 2.01
C ASP A 62 11.97 10.58 3.08
N VAL A 63 12.65 11.63 2.64
CA VAL A 63 13.14 12.70 3.52
C VAL A 63 11.99 13.58 4.03
N HIS A 64 10.86 13.59 3.29
CA HIS A 64 9.58 14.22 3.66
C HIS A 64 9.77 15.61 4.27
N ILE A 65 10.46 16.50 3.57
CA ILE A 65 10.61 17.88 4.05
C ILE A 65 9.21 18.48 4.18
N ASN A 66 8.92 18.94 5.40
CA ASN A 66 7.62 19.50 5.77
C ASN A 66 7.80 20.86 6.42
N ARG A 67 7.08 21.88 5.94
CA ARG A 67 7.18 23.24 6.48
C ARG A 67 6.84 23.36 7.96
N LEU A 68 6.00 22.46 8.48
CA LEU A 68 5.52 22.38 9.86
C LEU A 68 6.41 21.52 10.76
N ARG A 69 7.40 20.79 10.21
CA ARG A 69 8.35 19.95 10.97
C ARG A 69 9.80 20.34 10.63
N PRO A 70 10.34 21.43 11.21
CA PRO A 70 11.71 21.88 10.96
C PRO A 70 12.79 20.83 11.27
N GLU A 71 12.46 19.80 12.04
CA GLU A 71 13.31 18.65 12.31
C GLU A 71 13.65 17.87 11.04
N SER A 72 12.73 17.78 10.07
CA SER A 72 12.97 17.14 8.77
C SER A 72 14.12 17.82 8.01
N GLU A 73 14.14 19.15 7.97
CA GLU A 73 15.21 19.95 7.35
C GLU A 73 16.56 19.70 8.02
N LYS A 74 16.59 19.64 9.36
CA LYS A 74 17.81 19.38 10.13
C LYS A 74 18.32 17.96 9.93
N ALA A 75 17.43 16.97 9.91
CA ALA A 75 17.76 15.58 9.67
C ALA A 75 18.39 15.42 8.29
N PHE A 76 17.74 15.93 7.24
CA PHE A 76 18.26 15.86 5.88
C PHE A 76 19.60 16.61 5.72
N ALA A 77 19.73 17.82 6.27
CA ALA A 77 21.00 18.56 6.26
C ALA A 77 22.13 17.79 6.97
N LYS A 78 21.80 17.04 8.04
CA LYS A 78 22.77 16.19 8.73
C LYS A 78 23.17 15.01 7.86
N THR A 79 22.21 14.35 7.19
CA THR A 79 22.50 13.26 6.25
C THR A 79 23.42 13.71 5.13
N LEU A 80 23.17 14.85 4.48
CA LEU A 80 24.03 15.38 3.43
C LEU A 80 25.46 15.66 3.91
N LYS A 81 25.62 16.22 5.12
CA LYS A 81 26.96 16.45 5.71
C LYS A 81 27.68 15.15 6.00
N THR A 82 26.97 14.15 6.53
CA THR A 82 27.54 12.83 6.80
C THR A 82 27.87 12.10 5.50
N ALA A 83 27.01 12.15 4.48
CA ALA A 83 27.28 11.62 3.15
C ALA A 83 28.54 12.24 2.54
N ASN A 84 28.78 13.55 2.77
CA ASN A 84 29.96 14.25 2.26
C ASN A 84 31.28 13.69 2.81
N PHE A 85 31.28 13.11 4.01
CA PHE A 85 32.46 12.43 4.55
C PHE A 85 32.89 11.24 3.67
N TYR A 86 31.93 10.55 3.04
CA TYR A 86 32.22 9.40 2.17
C TYR A 86 32.67 9.79 0.76
N ARG A 87 32.58 11.08 0.40
CA ARG A 87 32.90 11.62 -0.94
C ARG A 87 32.29 10.76 -2.07
N PRO A 88 30.97 10.57 -2.07
CA PRO A 88 30.32 9.77 -3.09
C PRO A 88 30.43 10.43 -4.46
N ILE A 89 30.42 9.62 -5.52
CA ILE A 89 30.32 10.10 -6.90
C ILE A 89 28.94 10.77 -7.09
N VAL A 90 27.89 10.11 -6.63
CA VAL A 90 26.53 10.66 -6.61
C VAL A 90 25.78 10.19 -5.37
N HIS A 91 24.91 11.06 -4.86
CA HIS A 91 23.93 10.78 -3.82
C HIS A 91 22.55 10.60 -4.45
N PHE A 92 22.00 9.40 -4.36
CA PHE A 92 20.68 9.06 -4.89
C PHE A 92 19.59 9.44 -3.88
N LEU A 93 18.56 10.16 -4.34
CA LEU A 93 17.35 10.48 -3.58
C LEU A 93 16.14 9.82 -4.24
N THR A 94 15.64 8.73 -3.67
CA THR A 94 14.61 7.91 -4.32
C THR A 94 13.17 8.32 -3.97
N GLY A 95 12.85 9.61 -4.09
CA GLY A 95 11.49 10.14 -3.97
C GLY A 95 11.01 10.45 -2.56
N ASP A 96 9.82 11.03 -2.51
CA ASP A 96 9.18 11.58 -1.30
C ASP A 96 10.08 12.63 -0.63
N LEU A 97 10.45 13.62 -1.45
CA LEU A 97 11.37 14.70 -1.10
C LEU A 97 10.67 15.75 -0.23
N SER A 98 9.41 16.03 -0.54
CA SER A 98 8.53 16.84 0.29
C SER A 98 7.35 16.01 0.79
N ASP A 99 6.89 16.31 2.01
CA ASP A 99 5.72 15.65 2.59
C ASP A 99 4.40 16.18 1.98
N ASP A 100 4.41 17.38 1.37
CA ASP A 100 3.28 18.03 0.70
C ASP A 100 1.97 18.09 1.53
N TYR A 101 2.11 18.28 2.84
CA TYR A 101 1.00 18.59 3.75
C TYR A 101 1.07 20.00 4.32
N LYS A 102 0.01 20.78 4.06
CA LYS A 102 -0.17 22.12 4.64
C LYS A 102 -0.64 22.12 6.10
N LYS A 103 -1.05 20.96 6.64
CA LYS A 103 -1.51 20.73 8.02
C LYS A 103 -1.17 19.30 8.46
N LEU A 104 -0.89 19.11 9.75
CA LEU A 104 -0.58 17.79 10.33
C LEU A 104 -1.82 17.05 10.85
N ASP A 105 -2.81 17.79 11.36
CA ASP A 105 -4.02 17.21 11.95
C ASP A 105 -5.14 17.01 10.91
N TRP A 106 -5.99 16.01 11.16
CA TRP A 106 -7.20 15.80 10.40
C TRP A 106 -8.25 16.89 10.67
N PRO A 107 -9.06 17.28 9.68
CA PRO A 107 -8.96 16.88 8.27
C PRO A 107 -7.77 17.59 7.58
N LYS A 108 -7.00 16.86 6.77
CA LYS A 108 -5.87 17.38 5.96
C LYS A 108 -6.14 17.12 4.49
N TYR A 109 -5.42 17.80 3.61
CA TYR A 109 -5.55 17.66 2.17
C TYR A 109 -4.16 17.55 1.57
N SER A 110 -3.98 16.55 0.71
CA SER A 110 -2.73 16.24 0.04
C SER A 110 -2.67 16.99 -1.28
N ASP A 111 -1.75 17.94 -1.37
CA ASP A 111 -1.57 18.79 -2.54
C ASP A 111 -0.21 19.47 -2.46
N GLN A 112 0.30 19.95 -3.59
CA GLN A 112 1.60 20.61 -3.67
C GLN A 112 1.75 21.74 -2.63
N ASP A 113 2.80 21.68 -1.82
CA ASP A 113 3.17 22.70 -0.82
C ASP A 113 4.50 23.36 -1.20
N GLU A 114 4.43 24.40 -2.02
CA GLU A 114 5.60 25.13 -2.53
C GLU A 114 6.54 25.61 -1.41
N GLU A 115 6.02 25.95 -0.23
CA GLU A 115 6.86 26.37 0.90
C GLU A 115 7.75 25.23 1.42
N ALA A 116 7.24 24.00 1.45
CA ALA A 116 8.01 22.83 1.82
C ALA A 116 9.09 22.51 0.78
N TRP A 117 8.77 22.67 -0.51
CA TRP A 117 9.74 22.55 -1.60
C TRP A 117 10.83 23.63 -1.60
N ILE A 118 10.49 24.88 -1.26
CA ILE A 118 11.47 25.96 -1.05
C ILE A 118 12.44 25.58 0.08
N LYS A 119 11.93 25.02 1.19
CA LYS A 119 12.76 24.53 2.29
C LYS A 119 13.68 23.40 1.87
N TYR A 120 13.16 22.41 1.13
CA TYR A 120 13.96 21.33 0.56
C TYR A 120 15.12 21.87 -0.27
N TYR A 121 14.83 22.76 -1.23
CA TYR A 121 15.85 23.38 -2.08
C TYR A 121 16.85 24.24 -1.28
N ASN A 122 16.40 24.91 -0.22
CA ASN A 122 17.29 25.66 0.66
C ASN A 122 18.25 24.73 1.41
N VAL A 123 17.79 23.58 1.93
CA VAL A 123 18.68 22.60 2.56
C VAL A 123 19.75 22.14 1.58
N LEU A 124 19.36 21.84 0.34
CA LEU A 124 20.29 21.44 -0.72
C LEU A 124 21.34 22.52 -1.07
N ASN A 125 21.00 23.80 -0.99
CA ASN A 125 21.92 24.88 -1.39
C ASN A 125 22.73 25.48 -0.24
N THR A 126 22.26 25.30 1.00
CA THR A 126 22.93 25.86 2.18
C THR A 126 23.76 24.83 2.94
N THR A 127 23.51 23.54 2.71
CA THR A 127 24.33 22.48 3.28
C THR A 127 25.62 22.31 2.49
N GLN A 128 26.75 22.30 3.20
CA GLN A 128 28.06 22.10 2.58
C GLN A 128 28.29 20.63 2.24
N TYR A 129 28.26 20.30 0.96
CA TYR A 129 28.70 19.05 0.36
C TYR A 129 29.29 19.30 -1.03
N ASP A 130 30.00 18.31 -1.57
CA ASP A 130 30.82 18.43 -2.78
C ASP A 130 30.63 17.22 -3.72
N PHE A 131 29.39 16.75 -3.83
CA PHE A 131 29.00 15.62 -4.67
C PHE A 131 27.72 15.96 -5.43
N ASP A 132 27.48 15.22 -6.52
CA ASP A 132 26.27 15.37 -7.31
C ASP A 132 25.08 14.67 -6.65
N ILE A 133 23.89 15.22 -6.85
CA ILE A 133 22.62 14.63 -6.38
C ILE A 133 21.79 14.23 -7.59
N LEU A 134 21.23 13.03 -7.55
CA LEU A 134 20.28 12.54 -8.54
C LEU A 134 18.99 12.08 -7.84
N GLU A 135 17.88 12.66 -8.26
CA GLU A 135 16.56 12.49 -7.65
C GLU A 135 15.60 11.76 -8.61
N CYS A 136 14.73 10.92 -8.05
CA CYS A 136 13.48 10.52 -8.71
C CYS A 136 12.27 11.01 -7.88
N ALA A 137 11.08 11.03 -8.47
CA ALA A 137 9.87 11.46 -7.77
C ALA A 137 9.22 10.29 -7.00
N GLY A 138 8.70 10.59 -5.81
CA GLY A 138 7.82 9.70 -5.04
C GLY A 138 6.35 10.07 -5.15
N ASN A 139 5.47 9.38 -4.42
CA ASN A 139 4.03 9.70 -4.46
C ASN A 139 3.73 11.11 -3.95
N HIS A 140 4.37 11.54 -2.86
CA HIS A 140 4.12 12.85 -2.26
C HIS A 140 4.49 13.96 -3.24
N ASP A 141 5.60 13.79 -3.95
CA ASP A 141 6.10 14.75 -4.93
C ASP A 141 5.18 14.95 -6.14
N MET A 142 4.19 14.07 -6.31
CA MET A 142 3.35 13.95 -7.50
C MET A 142 1.88 14.23 -7.23
N TRP A 143 1.47 14.69 -6.04
CA TRP A 143 0.06 14.94 -5.76
C TRP A 143 -0.50 16.10 -6.56
N GLY A 144 -1.69 15.91 -7.17
CA GLY A 144 -2.45 16.99 -7.76
C GLY A 144 -1.84 17.63 -9.02
N ILE A 145 -0.99 16.91 -9.76
CA ILE A 145 -0.33 17.43 -10.95
C ILE A 145 -1.08 17.05 -12.22
N LYS A 146 -1.49 18.04 -13.00
CA LYS A 146 -2.23 17.81 -14.26
C LYS A 146 -1.36 17.38 -15.43
N SER A 147 -0.12 17.83 -15.49
CA SER A 147 0.80 17.53 -16.59
C SER A 147 2.26 17.82 -16.22
N PRO A 148 3.24 17.27 -16.93
CA PRO A 148 4.65 17.63 -16.76
C PRO A 148 4.96 19.11 -16.95
N THR A 149 4.07 19.85 -17.62
CA THR A 149 4.20 21.30 -17.87
C THR A 149 3.40 22.16 -16.88
N SER A 150 2.80 21.56 -15.85
CA SER A 150 2.03 22.29 -14.85
C SER A 150 2.94 23.19 -14.02
N LYS A 151 2.52 24.44 -13.81
CA LYS A 151 3.30 25.40 -13.00
C LYS A 151 3.41 24.99 -11.53
N SER A 152 2.42 24.26 -11.04
CA SER A 152 2.38 23.71 -9.67
C SER A 152 3.28 22.49 -9.49
N PHE A 153 3.97 22.01 -10.53
CA PHE A 153 4.81 20.82 -10.42
C PHE A 153 6.15 21.14 -9.75
N ASN A 154 6.14 21.20 -8.42
CA ASN A 154 7.25 21.73 -7.64
C ASN A 154 8.52 20.87 -7.72
N PHE A 155 8.38 19.55 -7.88
CA PHE A 155 9.53 18.67 -8.14
C PHE A 155 10.43 19.18 -9.26
N LEU A 156 9.87 19.69 -10.38
CA LEU A 156 10.68 20.24 -11.48
C LEU A 156 11.31 21.61 -11.15
N ASN A 157 10.68 22.39 -10.28
CA ASN A 157 11.11 23.75 -9.94
C ASN A 157 12.20 23.78 -8.85
N TYR A 158 12.30 22.70 -8.06
CA TYR A 158 13.10 22.66 -6.82
C TYR A 158 14.03 21.45 -6.69
N SER A 159 13.88 20.40 -7.51
CA SER A 159 14.91 19.34 -7.57
C SER A 159 16.15 19.84 -8.30
N LYS A 160 17.34 19.44 -7.84
CA LYS A 160 18.60 19.75 -8.55
C LYS A 160 18.65 19.03 -9.90
N THR A 161 18.10 17.82 -9.94
CA THR A 161 18.06 16.97 -11.13
C THR A 161 17.44 17.66 -12.34
N HIS A 162 16.32 18.35 -12.13
CA HIS A 162 15.61 19.04 -13.21
C HIS A 162 16.04 20.50 -13.37
N LYS A 163 16.29 21.20 -12.26
CA LYS A 163 16.60 22.63 -12.28
C LYS A 163 18.04 22.91 -12.71
N ASP A 164 19.00 22.23 -12.11
CA ASP A 164 20.42 22.53 -12.28
C ASP A 164 20.99 21.79 -13.51
N TYR A 165 20.52 20.58 -13.80
CA TYR A 165 20.90 19.85 -15.03
C TYR A 165 19.94 20.04 -16.21
N HIS A 166 18.92 20.88 -16.08
CA HIS A 166 17.93 21.20 -17.12
C HIS A 166 17.27 19.96 -17.78
N ARG A 167 17.08 18.88 -17.01
CA ARG A 167 16.48 17.64 -17.51
C ARG A 167 14.97 17.79 -17.61
N LEU A 168 14.39 17.35 -18.73
CA LEU A 168 12.94 17.26 -18.87
C LEU A 168 12.39 16.08 -18.06
N TYR A 169 11.15 16.22 -17.57
CA TYR A 169 10.47 15.11 -16.94
C TYR A 169 10.15 14.02 -17.96
N GLU A 170 10.53 12.78 -17.65
CA GLU A 170 10.13 11.59 -18.39
C GLU A 170 9.83 10.43 -17.42
N ASP A 171 8.91 9.55 -17.82
CA ASP A 171 8.57 8.36 -17.02
C ASP A 171 9.78 7.41 -16.86
N VAL A 172 10.67 7.38 -17.86
CA VAL A 172 11.91 6.59 -17.87
C VAL A 172 12.98 7.36 -18.62
N TYR A 173 14.14 7.58 -18.04
CA TYR A 173 15.30 8.15 -18.74
C TYR A 173 16.62 7.60 -18.19
N VAL A 174 17.70 7.83 -18.92
CA VAL A 174 19.05 7.40 -18.56
C VAL A 174 19.92 8.62 -18.27
N VAL A 175 20.77 8.50 -17.27
CA VAL A 175 21.82 9.44 -16.91
C VAL A 175 23.17 8.73 -16.95
N ASP A 176 24.10 9.24 -17.74
CA ASP A 176 25.44 8.67 -17.97
C ASP A 176 26.58 9.57 -17.47
N ASP A 177 26.24 10.71 -16.86
CA ASP A 177 27.22 11.73 -16.44
C ASP A 177 27.93 11.40 -15.10
N PHE A 178 27.40 10.48 -14.30
CA PHE A 178 27.82 10.26 -12.90
C PHE A 178 28.71 9.03 -12.69
N GLY A 179 29.59 8.73 -13.63
CA GLY A 179 30.64 7.72 -13.46
C GLY A 179 30.54 6.53 -14.42
N LYS A 180 30.83 5.33 -13.91
CA LYS A 180 31.01 4.13 -14.76
C LYS A 180 29.70 3.49 -15.23
N HIS A 181 28.62 3.69 -14.48
CA HIS A 181 27.35 2.99 -14.70
C HIS A 181 26.30 3.96 -15.24
N PRO A 182 25.60 3.63 -16.34
CA PRO A 182 24.38 4.31 -16.70
C PRO A 182 23.35 4.17 -15.56
N ILE A 183 22.71 5.27 -15.19
CA ILE A 183 21.66 5.28 -14.18
C ILE A 183 20.31 5.41 -14.87
N ILE A 184 19.44 4.41 -14.69
CA ILE A 184 18.06 4.44 -15.17
C ILE A 184 17.21 5.07 -14.07
N VAL A 185 16.56 6.20 -14.38
CA VAL A 185 15.59 6.84 -13.48
C VAL A 185 14.19 6.48 -13.92
N LEU A 186 13.38 5.95 -12.98
CA LEU A 186 12.03 5.45 -13.23
C LEU A 186 11.00 6.21 -12.40
N ASN A 187 10.12 6.95 -13.09
CA ASN A 187 9.02 7.74 -12.52
C ASN A 187 7.68 7.23 -13.07
N PRO A 188 7.02 6.25 -12.41
CA PRO A 188 5.89 5.53 -12.99
C PRO A 188 4.53 6.24 -12.88
N PHE A 189 4.51 7.55 -13.11
CA PHE A 189 3.32 8.36 -12.87
C PHE A 189 2.50 8.59 -14.14
N ARG A 190 1.19 8.64 -13.95
CA ARG A 190 0.23 8.99 -14.98
C ARG A 190 -0.37 10.36 -14.68
N PHE A 191 -0.31 11.26 -15.66
CA PHE A 191 -0.97 12.56 -15.57
C PHE A 191 -2.39 12.53 -16.16
N PRO A 192 -3.35 13.28 -15.58
CA PRO A 192 -3.25 13.95 -14.28
C PRO A 192 -3.05 12.95 -13.14
N THR A 193 -2.19 13.27 -12.18
CA THR A 193 -1.90 12.46 -11.00
C THR A 193 -2.93 12.76 -9.91
N GLY A 194 -3.35 11.71 -9.19
CA GLY A 194 -4.30 11.84 -8.08
C GLY A 194 -3.72 12.55 -6.86
N HIS A 195 -4.44 12.46 -5.75
CA HIS A 195 -3.99 12.95 -4.44
C HIS A 195 -3.76 11.76 -3.51
N SER A 196 -2.83 11.88 -2.55
CA SER A 196 -2.46 10.87 -1.52
C SER A 196 -2.89 9.44 -1.81
N THR A 197 -4.02 8.99 -1.25
CA THR A 197 -4.46 7.60 -1.31
C THR A 197 -4.49 7.05 -2.74
N LEU A 198 -4.96 7.86 -3.70
CA LEU A 198 -5.07 7.50 -5.12
C LEU A 198 -3.73 7.22 -5.80
N LEU A 199 -2.60 7.59 -5.20
CA LEU A 199 -1.24 7.41 -5.72
C LEU A 199 -0.36 6.55 -4.80
N TYR A 200 -0.94 5.90 -3.80
CA TYR A 200 -0.16 5.05 -2.90
C TYR A 200 0.51 3.88 -3.65
N TYR A 201 -0.15 3.34 -4.69
CA TYR A 201 0.44 2.31 -5.56
C TYR A 201 0.71 2.87 -6.96
N PRO A 202 1.84 2.50 -7.60
CA PRO A 202 2.10 2.92 -8.96
C PRO A 202 1.24 2.11 -9.94
N GLU A 203 0.62 2.84 -10.86
CA GLU A 203 -0.18 2.28 -11.94
C GLU A 203 0.41 2.70 -13.29
N PRO A 204 1.56 2.11 -13.67
CA PRO A 204 2.25 2.53 -14.88
C PRO A 204 1.38 2.26 -16.11
N LEU A 205 1.54 3.11 -17.12
CA LEU A 205 0.96 2.85 -18.42
C LEU A 205 1.74 1.74 -19.12
N LYS A 206 1.06 0.95 -19.95
CA LYS A 206 1.69 -0.06 -20.82
C LYS A 206 2.90 0.51 -21.59
N LYS A 207 2.76 1.74 -22.11
CA LYS A 207 3.82 2.48 -22.81
C LYS A 207 5.07 2.74 -21.95
N THR A 208 4.89 2.92 -20.64
CA THR A 208 5.98 3.19 -19.70
C THR A 208 6.82 1.93 -19.50
N LEU A 209 6.16 0.77 -19.36
CA LEU A 209 6.85 -0.52 -19.30
C LEU A 209 7.51 -0.89 -20.65
N ASP A 210 6.88 -0.58 -21.78
CA ASP A 210 7.50 -0.74 -23.11
C ASP A 210 8.77 0.10 -23.25
N LYS A 211 8.73 1.36 -22.77
CA LYS A 211 9.89 2.25 -22.75
C LYS A 211 10.99 1.71 -21.84
N LEU A 212 10.64 1.26 -20.63
CA LEU A 212 11.59 0.69 -19.69
C LEU A 212 12.29 -0.54 -20.26
N GLU A 213 11.54 -1.50 -20.81
CA GLU A 213 12.14 -2.69 -21.43
C GLU A 213 13.12 -2.29 -22.55
N LYS A 214 12.74 -1.32 -23.39
CA LYS A 214 13.62 -0.81 -24.45
C LYS A 214 14.87 -0.14 -23.88
N VAL A 215 14.76 0.66 -22.83
CA VAL A 215 15.91 1.32 -22.20
C VAL A 215 16.85 0.27 -21.61
N VAL A 216 16.33 -0.66 -20.81
CA VAL A 216 17.10 -1.74 -20.18
C VAL A 216 17.83 -2.60 -21.22
N ALA A 217 17.20 -2.89 -22.36
CA ALA A 217 17.83 -3.65 -23.44
C ALA A 217 18.99 -2.92 -24.13
N ASN A 218 19.06 -1.58 -24.04
CA ASN A 218 20.06 -0.75 -24.74
C ASN A 218 21.16 -0.22 -23.82
N VAL A 219 21.11 -0.49 -22.52
CA VAL A 219 22.16 -0.16 -21.57
C VAL A 219 22.83 -1.44 -21.07
N SER A 220 24.03 -1.31 -20.52
CA SER A 220 24.74 -2.41 -19.88
C SER A 220 25.27 -1.96 -18.54
N ASN A 221 25.19 -2.85 -17.55
CA ASN A 221 25.66 -2.63 -16.20
C ASN A 221 25.05 -1.39 -15.52
N ALA A 222 23.73 -1.24 -15.57
CA ALA A 222 23.03 -0.06 -15.11
C ALA A 222 22.63 -0.14 -13.62
N ILE A 223 22.59 1.03 -12.97
CA ILE A 223 21.92 1.22 -11.68
C ILE A 223 20.50 1.68 -11.98
N LEU A 224 19.49 1.04 -11.40
CA LEU A 224 18.09 1.50 -11.52
C LEU A 224 17.67 2.19 -10.23
N ILE A 225 17.16 3.41 -10.32
CA ILE A 225 16.55 4.12 -9.19
C ILE A 225 15.05 4.33 -9.44
N CYS A 226 14.23 4.06 -8.44
CA CYS A 226 12.79 4.27 -8.48
C CYS A 226 12.27 4.46 -7.06
N HIS A 227 11.26 5.30 -6.85
CA HIS A 227 10.67 5.40 -5.52
C HIS A 227 9.99 4.11 -5.06
N TYR A 228 9.15 3.52 -5.93
CA TYR A 228 8.38 2.34 -5.58
C TYR A 228 9.15 1.05 -5.81
N PRO A 229 9.22 0.15 -4.80
CA PRO A 229 9.64 -1.23 -5.00
C PRO A 229 8.86 -1.93 -6.13
N PRO A 230 9.50 -2.63 -7.07
CA PRO A 230 8.83 -3.36 -8.16
C PRO A 230 7.68 -4.28 -7.72
N ASP A 231 7.80 -4.85 -6.53
CA ASP A 231 6.79 -5.73 -5.94
C ASP A 231 5.47 -5.00 -5.58
N MET A 232 5.53 -3.70 -5.30
CA MET A 232 4.34 -2.90 -4.98
C MET A 232 3.57 -2.45 -6.21
N TRP A 233 4.08 -2.73 -7.40
CA TRP A 233 3.43 -2.31 -8.63
C TRP A 233 2.25 -3.21 -8.96
N ARG A 234 1.22 -2.62 -9.55
CA ARG A 234 0.15 -3.40 -10.16
C ARG A 234 0.73 -4.30 -11.24
N LYS A 235 0.13 -5.50 -11.39
CA LYS A 235 0.51 -6.52 -12.39
C LYS A 235 0.10 -6.13 -13.82
N VAL A 236 0.40 -4.89 -14.21
CA VAL A 236 0.28 -4.40 -15.58
C VAL A 236 1.35 -5.09 -16.43
N LYS A 237 0.97 -5.48 -17.64
CA LYS A 237 1.87 -6.09 -18.61
C LYS A 237 2.14 -5.14 -19.75
N ASN A 238 3.37 -5.15 -20.22
CA ASN A 238 3.81 -4.42 -21.40
C ASN A 238 3.33 -5.12 -22.69
N SER A 239 3.75 -4.63 -23.86
CA SER A 239 3.38 -5.17 -25.17
C SER A 239 3.90 -6.58 -25.44
N ASN A 240 4.95 -6.99 -24.74
CA ASN A 240 5.54 -8.33 -24.78
C ASN A 240 5.01 -9.25 -23.67
N GLY A 241 3.98 -8.82 -22.92
CA GLY A 241 3.39 -9.62 -21.85
C GLY A 241 4.19 -9.66 -20.55
N LYS A 242 5.24 -8.84 -20.43
CA LYS A 242 6.11 -8.74 -19.25
C LYS A 242 5.60 -7.71 -18.25
N THR A 243 5.63 -8.07 -16.97
CA THR A 243 5.40 -7.19 -15.83
C THR A 243 6.66 -6.40 -15.49
N ILE A 244 6.59 -5.47 -14.54
CA ILE A 244 7.79 -4.77 -14.04
C ILE A 244 8.81 -5.76 -13.47
N ARG A 245 8.36 -6.77 -12.70
CA ARG A 245 9.21 -7.81 -12.11
C ARG A 245 10.00 -8.57 -13.19
N ASP A 246 9.32 -8.90 -14.30
CA ASP A 246 9.94 -9.57 -15.46
C ASP A 246 10.95 -8.67 -16.21
N ILE A 247 10.79 -7.34 -16.14
CA ILE A 247 11.69 -6.39 -16.82
C ILE A 247 12.92 -6.09 -15.96
N VAL A 248 12.75 -5.93 -14.65
CA VAL A 248 13.86 -5.57 -13.75
C VAL A 248 14.77 -6.75 -13.40
N GLU A 249 14.34 -7.99 -13.64
CA GLU A 249 15.22 -9.16 -13.61
C GLU A 249 16.19 -9.24 -14.81
N ASN A 250 16.36 -8.17 -15.59
CA ASN A 250 17.30 -8.17 -16.72
C ASN A 250 18.75 -8.11 -16.23
N GLU A 251 19.63 -8.89 -16.86
CA GLU A 251 21.06 -8.89 -16.51
C GLU A 251 21.77 -7.56 -16.76
N ASN A 252 21.20 -6.67 -17.58
CA ASN A 252 21.76 -5.34 -17.79
C ASN A 252 21.62 -4.42 -16.58
N ILE A 253 20.88 -4.81 -15.54
CA ILE A 253 20.72 -4.06 -14.29
C ILE A 253 21.59 -4.74 -13.21
N ASN A 254 22.49 -3.98 -12.58
CA ASN A 254 23.32 -4.48 -11.48
C ASN A 254 22.62 -4.42 -10.13
N ILE A 255 21.95 -3.31 -9.87
CA ILE A 255 21.31 -3.02 -8.59
C ILE A 255 20.13 -2.10 -8.79
N ILE A 256 19.11 -2.29 -7.97
CA ILE A 256 17.90 -1.47 -7.91
C ILE A 256 17.84 -0.79 -6.54
N LEU A 257 17.68 0.53 -6.51
CA LEU A 257 17.57 1.32 -5.28
C LEU A 257 16.18 1.95 -5.21
N THR A 258 15.47 1.73 -4.10
CA THR A 258 14.09 2.23 -3.90
C THR A 258 13.79 2.76 -2.50
N GLY A 259 12.56 3.23 -2.28
CA GLY A 259 12.07 3.84 -1.03
C GLY A 259 10.67 3.40 -0.63
N HIS A 260 9.81 4.37 -0.28
CA HIS A 260 8.35 4.29 -0.10
C HIS A 260 7.85 3.54 1.13
N THR A 261 8.49 2.43 1.53
CA THR A 261 7.99 1.57 2.63
C THR A 261 8.49 1.95 4.02
N HIS A 262 9.38 2.94 4.11
CA HIS A 262 9.95 3.46 5.36
C HIS A 262 10.42 2.35 6.34
N PRO A 263 11.21 1.36 5.91
CA PRO A 263 11.68 0.35 6.86
C PRO A 263 12.67 0.99 7.83
N SER A 264 12.70 0.51 9.08
CA SER A 264 13.66 0.99 10.09
C SER A 264 15.12 0.56 9.83
N TYR A 265 15.33 -0.35 8.88
CA TYR A 265 16.63 -0.80 8.40
C TYR A 265 16.50 -1.21 6.92
N PRO A 266 17.53 -1.06 6.08
CA PRO A 266 17.42 -1.36 4.66
C PRO A 266 16.88 -2.76 4.39
N LYS A 267 15.98 -2.88 3.41
CA LYS A 267 15.36 -4.15 3.04
C LYS A 267 15.91 -4.64 1.71
N ILE A 268 16.58 -5.78 1.77
CA ILE A 268 17.15 -6.45 0.61
C ILE A 268 16.13 -7.42 0.01
N ARG A 269 16.07 -7.48 -1.31
CA ARG A 269 15.19 -8.37 -2.08
C ARG A 269 15.89 -8.78 -3.37
N HIS A 270 15.67 -10.02 -3.81
CA HIS A 270 16.18 -10.50 -5.10
C HIS A 270 15.05 -10.67 -6.13
N HIS A 271 15.32 -10.31 -7.39
CA HIS A 271 14.38 -10.42 -8.51
C HIS A 271 14.81 -11.47 -9.54
N GLY A 272 13.87 -12.32 -9.95
CA GLY A 272 14.06 -13.38 -10.94
C GLY A 272 14.67 -14.64 -10.34
N ILE A 273 13.96 -15.77 -10.47
CA ILE A 273 14.24 -17.04 -9.75
C ILE A 273 15.68 -17.55 -9.94
N ASN A 274 16.25 -17.37 -11.15
CA ASN A 274 17.58 -17.89 -11.51
C ASN A 274 18.67 -16.80 -11.62
N LYS A 275 18.28 -15.53 -11.50
CA LYS A 275 19.20 -14.40 -11.64
C LYS A 275 19.43 -13.78 -10.27
N GLY A 276 18.35 -13.47 -9.55
CA GLY A 276 18.40 -12.80 -8.27
C GLY A 276 19.05 -11.42 -8.40
N ILE A 277 18.50 -10.54 -9.24
CA ILE A 277 18.93 -9.15 -9.33
C ILE A 277 18.63 -8.44 -8.00
N LEU A 278 19.63 -7.76 -7.44
CA LEU A 278 19.54 -7.16 -6.11
C LEU A 278 18.73 -5.87 -6.12
N GLU A 279 17.73 -5.79 -5.25
CA GLU A 279 16.99 -4.58 -4.90
C GLU A 279 17.20 -4.24 -3.43
N ILE A 280 17.44 -2.97 -3.15
CA ILE A 280 17.57 -2.44 -1.80
C ILE A 280 16.62 -1.27 -1.62
N THR A 281 15.69 -1.39 -0.68
CA THR A 281 14.93 -0.24 -0.21
C THR A 281 15.66 0.44 0.94
N GLY A 282 15.88 1.73 0.74
CA GLY A 282 16.44 2.65 1.71
C GLY A 282 15.52 2.81 2.91
N VAL A 283 16.10 3.35 3.98
CA VAL A 283 15.39 3.68 5.21
C VAL A 283 14.70 5.03 5.03
N GLY A 284 13.51 5.22 5.62
CA GLY A 284 12.82 6.51 5.53
C GLY A 284 13.54 7.61 6.31
N GLY A 285 14.14 8.56 5.60
CA GLY A 285 15.03 9.60 6.17
C GLY A 285 14.33 10.57 7.12
N MET A 286 13.01 10.72 7.04
CA MET A 286 12.24 11.51 8.01
C MET A 286 12.12 10.84 9.38
N GLU A 287 11.99 9.50 9.40
CA GLU A 287 11.64 8.73 10.60
C GLU A 287 12.87 8.17 11.32
N HIS A 288 13.99 8.09 10.61
CA HIS A 288 15.18 7.37 11.05
C HIS A 288 16.44 8.15 10.70
N THR A 289 17.54 7.77 11.36
CA THR A 289 18.85 8.43 11.20
C THR A 289 19.79 7.64 10.31
N ILE A 290 19.28 6.69 9.53
CA ILE A 290 20.08 5.75 8.73
C ILE A 290 19.92 6.08 7.25
N PHE A 291 21.03 6.09 6.52
CA PHE A 291 21.06 6.14 5.06
C PHE A 291 22.00 5.07 4.50
N GLY A 292 22.02 4.90 3.18
CA GLY A 292 22.85 3.92 2.48
C GLY A 292 24.19 4.45 1.99
N VAL A 293 25.25 3.66 2.19
CA VAL A 293 26.51 3.76 1.44
C VAL A 293 26.58 2.55 0.50
N VAL A 294 26.66 2.82 -0.80
CA VAL A 294 26.73 1.79 -1.84
C VAL A 294 28.14 1.79 -2.42
N ILE A 295 28.82 0.65 -2.40
CA ILE A 295 30.20 0.54 -2.87
C ILE A 295 30.25 -0.46 -4.03
N GLU A 296 30.76 0.00 -5.16
CA GLU A 296 31.10 -0.83 -6.31
C GLU A 296 32.58 -1.18 -6.27
N ASP A 297 32.91 -2.47 -6.31
CA ASP A 297 34.28 -2.96 -6.39
C ASP A 297 34.35 -4.08 -7.44
N ASN A 298 35.07 -3.84 -8.54
CA ASN A 298 35.16 -4.78 -9.66
C ASN A 298 33.77 -5.21 -10.21
N ASN A 299 32.87 -4.25 -10.42
CA ASN A 299 31.47 -4.41 -10.86
C ASN A 299 30.58 -5.21 -9.88
N ARG A 300 30.98 -5.34 -8.62
CA ARG A 300 30.20 -5.99 -7.57
C ARG A 300 29.75 -4.93 -6.58
N PHE A 301 28.48 -4.95 -6.22
CA PHE A 301 27.88 -3.95 -5.34
C PHE A 301 27.73 -4.51 -3.93
N SER A 302 28.14 -3.72 -2.95
CA SER A 302 27.81 -3.91 -1.54
C SER A 302 27.10 -2.65 -1.02
N TYR A 303 26.19 -2.84 -0.08
CA TYR A 303 25.38 -1.80 0.53
C TYR A 303 25.53 -1.88 2.04
N HIS A 304 25.75 -0.72 2.64
CA HIS A 304 26.01 -0.56 4.06
C HIS A 304 25.05 0.48 4.63
N ALA A 305 24.35 0.13 5.71
CA ALA A 305 23.53 1.07 6.46
C ALA A 305 24.43 1.91 7.37
N VAL A 306 24.27 3.24 7.33
CA VAL A 306 25.04 4.17 8.15
C VAL A 306 24.12 5.05 8.96
N ASP A 307 24.26 5.00 10.29
CA ASP A 307 23.60 5.97 11.18
C ASP A 307 24.37 7.30 11.16
N VAL A 308 23.68 8.40 10.88
CA VAL A 308 24.29 9.75 10.89
C VAL A 308 24.77 10.19 12.27
N ASN A 309 24.34 9.53 13.34
CA ASN A 309 24.81 9.76 14.71
C ASN A 309 26.10 8.99 15.05
N ASP A 310 26.35 7.88 14.36
CA ASP A 310 27.54 7.04 14.53
C ASP A 310 28.06 6.57 13.17
N PRO A 311 28.61 7.50 12.36
CA PRO A 311 28.99 7.18 10.99
C PRO A 311 30.15 6.19 10.95
N HIS A 312 29.94 5.07 10.25
CA HIS A 312 30.95 4.03 10.08
C HIS A 312 32.20 4.59 9.39
N LYS A 313 33.36 4.18 9.89
CA LYS A 313 34.67 4.65 9.41
C LYS A 313 35.30 3.74 8.36
N GLY A 314 34.72 2.58 8.10
CA GLY A 314 35.18 1.63 7.10
C GLY A 314 34.11 0.61 6.75
N PHE A 315 34.31 -0.08 5.63
CA PHE A 315 33.35 -1.03 5.06
C PHE A 315 34.09 -2.15 4.35
N VAL A 316 33.56 -3.37 4.43
CA VAL A 316 33.99 -4.46 3.55
C VAL A 316 33.40 -4.24 2.16
N THR A 317 34.25 -4.27 1.14
CA THR A 317 33.82 -4.12 -0.27
C THR A 317 33.80 -5.45 -1.00
N TYR A 318 34.64 -6.41 -0.57
CA TYR A 318 34.62 -7.79 -1.05
C TYR A 318 35.23 -8.72 0.01
N PRO A 319 34.74 -9.97 0.19
CA PRO A 319 33.61 -10.59 -0.52
C PRO A 319 32.26 -9.91 -0.22
N ILE A 320 31.31 -10.07 -1.14
CA ILE A 320 29.96 -9.49 -0.98
C ILE A 320 29.23 -10.27 0.12
N PRO A 321 28.58 -9.59 1.08
CA PRO A 321 27.79 -10.25 2.11
C PRO A 321 26.77 -11.23 1.51
N LEU A 322 26.53 -12.33 2.21
CA LEU A 322 25.65 -13.42 1.78
C LEU A 322 24.29 -12.89 1.32
N ASN A 323 23.63 -12.08 2.14
CA ASN A 323 22.31 -11.51 1.85
C ASN A 323 22.27 -10.52 0.67
N GLN A 324 23.41 -10.10 0.12
CA GLN A 324 23.54 -9.19 -1.01
C GLN A 324 24.13 -9.85 -2.26
N THR A 325 24.50 -11.13 -2.15
CA THR A 325 25.03 -11.91 -3.26
C THR A 325 23.98 -12.02 -4.34
N ASN A 326 24.32 -11.68 -5.58
CA ASN A 326 23.38 -11.63 -6.70
C ASN A 326 24.01 -12.15 -8.00
N TYR A 327 23.27 -12.11 -9.11
CA TYR A 327 23.73 -12.53 -10.44
C TYR A 327 25.11 -11.99 -10.86
N HIS A 328 25.43 -10.77 -10.41
CA HIS A 328 26.65 -10.04 -10.77
C HIS A 328 27.79 -10.27 -9.77
N THR A 329 27.52 -10.93 -8.66
CA THR A 329 28.55 -11.36 -7.73
C THR A 329 29.25 -12.59 -8.31
N ALA A 330 30.39 -12.40 -8.97
CA ALA A 330 31.23 -13.51 -9.37
C ALA A 330 32.02 -14.02 -8.15
N TYR A 331 31.43 -14.97 -7.43
CA TYR A 331 31.98 -15.61 -6.23
C TYR A 331 32.70 -16.94 -6.50
N ALA A 332 32.74 -17.38 -7.76
CA ALA A 332 33.54 -18.53 -8.22
C ALA A 332 34.92 -18.12 -8.77
N GLU A 333 35.29 -16.83 -8.69
CA GLU A 333 36.52 -16.33 -9.28
C GLU A 333 37.72 -16.54 -8.34
N GLU A 334 38.66 -17.38 -8.78
CA GLU A 334 39.93 -17.62 -8.10
C GLU A 334 40.88 -16.42 -8.20
N GLY A 335 41.79 -16.29 -7.22
CA GLY A 335 42.79 -15.23 -7.22
C GLY A 335 42.24 -13.84 -6.90
N THR A 336 41.08 -13.78 -6.24
CA THR A 336 40.47 -12.55 -5.73
C THR A 336 41.05 -12.16 -4.36
N GLU A 337 40.66 -10.99 -3.84
CA GLU A 337 41.19 -10.41 -2.62
C GLU A 337 40.07 -10.05 -1.66
N ILE A 338 40.25 -10.23 -0.36
CA ILE A 338 39.44 -9.57 0.66
C ILE A 338 39.81 -8.09 0.65
N ARG A 339 38.79 -7.21 0.58
CA ARG A 339 38.96 -5.77 0.44
C ARG A 339 38.12 -5.00 1.46
N VAL A 340 38.77 -4.05 2.13
CA VAL A 340 38.16 -3.17 3.12
C VAL A 340 38.55 -1.74 2.79
N ILE A 341 37.59 -0.82 2.81
CA ILE A 341 37.87 0.61 2.79
C ILE A 341 37.84 1.15 4.21
N LEU A 342 38.79 1.99 4.59
CA LEU A 342 38.87 2.51 5.96
C LEU A 342 39.43 3.94 5.95
N SER A 343 38.90 4.79 6.82
CA SER A 343 39.29 6.21 6.94
C SER A 343 40.54 6.47 7.79
N GLN A 344 41.30 5.42 8.07
CA GLN A 344 42.54 5.47 8.82
C GLN A 344 43.69 5.02 7.92
N GLU A 345 44.81 5.75 7.97
CA GLU A 345 46.04 5.38 7.29
C GLU A 345 46.85 4.40 8.15
N ASN A 346 47.60 3.48 7.51
CA ASN A 346 48.46 2.50 8.18
C ASN A 346 47.74 1.64 9.24
N ALA A 347 46.46 1.34 9.02
CA ALA A 347 45.66 0.52 9.91
C ALA A 347 46.20 -0.91 10.02
N ASN A 348 46.04 -1.48 11.20
CA ASN A 348 46.33 -2.87 11.52
C ASN A 348 45.01 -3.66 11.53
N ILE A 349 44.69 -4.23 10.37
CA ILE A 349 43.50 -5.06 10.18
C ILE A 349 43.94 -6.51 10.01
N ARG A 350 43.38 -7.40 10.83
CA ARG A 350 43.61 -8.84 10.79
C ARG A 350 42.33 -9.55 10.38
N VAL A 351 42.45 -10.55 9.51
CA VAL A 351 41.35 -11.43 9.09
C VAL A 351 41.54 -12.82 9.68
N THR A 352 40.49 -13.36 10.30
CA THR A 352 40.42 -14.72 10.83
C THR A 352 39.10 -15.41 10.42
N GLY A 353 38.94 -16.69 10.72
CA GLY A 353 37.79 -17.50 10.30
C GLY A 353 38.21 -18.47 9.20
N ASP A 354 37.43 -18.55 8.13
CA ASP A 354 37.69 -19.44 6.99
C ASP A 354 38.80 -18.93 6.05
N CYS A 355 39.25 -17.70 6.26
CA CYS A 355 40.43 -17.10 5.63
C CYS A 355 41.37 -16.55 6.71
N LEU A 356 42.68 -16.59 6.46
CA LEU A 356 43.67 -16.02 7.37
C LEU A 356 44.50 -14.92 6.70
N CYS A 357 44.54 -13.77 7.35
CA CYS A 357 45.50 -12.73 7.04
C CYS A 357 45.93 -12.02 8.32
N ASP A 358 47.19 -12.21 8.74
CA ASP A 358 47.69 -11.59 9.97
C ASP A 358 47.72 -10.05 9.89
N LYS A 359 47.90 -9.49 8.69
CA LYS A 359 47.84 -8.06 8.43
C LYS A 359 47.49 -7.75 6.98
N MET A 360 46.38 -7.04 6.77
CA MET A 360 46.01 -6.53 5.45
C MET A 360 47.00 -5.47 4.95
N LYS A 361 47.25 -5.45 3.64
CA LYS A 361 48.15 -4.49 2.99
C LYS A 361 47.37 -3.27 2.56
N MET A 362 47.86 -2.08 2.90
CA MET A 362 47.31 -0.84 2.39
C MET A 362 47.69 -0.68 0.91
N HIS A 363 46.71 -0.37 0.07
CA HIS A 363 46.92 -0.03 -1.33
C HIS A 363 47.66 1.32 -1.42
N PRO A 364 48.61 1.49 -2.37
CA PRO A 364 49.44 2.70 -2.45
C PRO A 364 48.65 3.96 -2.84
N VAL A 365 47.50 3.80 -3.50
CA VAL A 365 46.63 4.89 -3.94
C VAL A 365 45.41 4.95 -3.03
N LYS A 366 45.12 6.14 -2.50
CA LYS A 366 43.89 6.41 -1.75
C LYS A 366 42.67 6.31 -2.66
N ILE A 367 41.53 5.92 -2.10
CA ILE A 367 40.26 5.92 -2.84
C ILE A 367 39.81 7.36 -3.06
N ASN A 368 39.89 8.16 -2.00
CA ASN A 368 39.65 9.60 -1.99
C ASN A 368 40.42 10.23 -0.81
N ASP A 369 40.18 11.50 -0.53
CA ASP A 369 40.89 12.22 0.54
C ASP A 369 40.71 11.59 1.93
N ASN A 370 39.62 10.85 2.14
CA ASN A 370 39.21 10.32 3.43
C ASN A 370 39.44 8.82 3.58
N PHE A 371 39.51 8.04 2.50
CA PHE A 371 39.53 6.57 2.55
C PHE A 371 40.74 5.93 1.87
N TYR A 372 41.24 4.87 2.51
CA TYR A 372 42.29 3.99 2.02
C TYR A 372 41.71 2.61 1.75
N LEU A 373 42.24 1.92 0.74
CA LEU A 373 41.92 0.52 0.45
C LEU A 373 42.92 -0.39 1.17
N TYR A 374 42.42 -1.42 1.84
CA TYR A 374 43.19 -2.49 2.45
C TYR A 374 42.83 -3.81 1.80
N THR A 375 43.85 -4.61 1.44
CA THR A 375 43.64 -5.87 0.73
C THR A 375 44.45 -7.02 1.33
N CYS A 376 43.93 -8.23 1.18
CA CYS A 376 44.70 -9.46 1.33
C CYS A 376 44.12 -10.57 0.44
N ASP A 377 44.90 -11.60 0.14
CA ASP A 377 44.44 -12.69 -0.72
C ASP A 377 43.21 -13.38 -0.11
N LEU A 378 42.16 -13.58 -0.91
CA LEU A 378 41.05 -14.43 -0.51
C LEU A 378 41.46 -15.89 -0.71
N LYS A 379 41.87 -16.56 0.37
CA LYS A 379 42.27 -17.97 0.38
C LYS A 379 41.49 -18.72 1.45
N ILE A 380 40.56 -19.55 0.99
CA ILE A 380 39.82 -20.49 1.83
C ILE A 380 40.80 -21.52 2.41
N ILE A 381 40.80 -21.69 3.73
CA ILE A 381 41.67 -22.64 4.43
C ILE A 381 41.24 -24.08 4.16
N GLU A 382 39.94 -24.34 4.32
CA GLU A 382 39.31 -25.64 4.16
C GLU A 382 37.95 -25.43 3.48
N GLU A 383 37.69 -26.15 2.39
CA GLU A 383 36.40 -26.11 1.73
C GLU A 383 35.35 -26.82 2.59
N ASN A 384 34.19 -26.21 2.77
CA ASN A 384 33.06 -26.85 3.43
C ASN A 384 31.99 -27.26 2.41
N GLU A 385 31.16 -28.24 2.79
CA GLU A 385 30.14 -28.81 1.90
C GLU A 385 29.03 -27.82 1.51
N ASN A 386 28.82 -26.77 2.31
CA ASN A 386 27.76 -25.79 2.09
C ASN A 386 28.22 -24.56 1.31
N HIS A 387 29.52 -24.44 1.02
CA HIS A 387 30.16 -23.31 0.34
C HIS A 387 29.86 -21.93 0.95
N LEU A 388 29.58 -21.93 2.26
CA LEU A 388 29.26 -20.75 3.07
C LEU A 388 30.41 -20.48 4.01
N TYR A 389 31.02 -19.31 3.90
CA TYR A 389 32.23 -18.99 4.64
C TYR A 389 32.01 -17.76 5.51
N THR A 390 32.68 -17.74 6.66
CA THR A 390 32.65 -16.64 7.61
C THR A 390 34.06 -16.11 7.83
N ILE A 391 34.22 -14.80 7.71
CA ILE A 391 35.45 -14.11 8.09
C ILE A 391 35.17 -13.04 9.14
N ASN A 392 36.12 -12.88 10.05
CA ASN A 392 36.10 -11.89 11.12
C ASN A 392 37.27 -10.93 10.93
N PHE A 393 36.97 -9.64 10.98
CA PHE A 393 37.94 -8.57 10.98
C PHE A 393 38.21 -8.13 12.42
N SER A 394 39.46 -7.84 12.74
CA SER A 394 39.88 -7.36 14.05
C SER A 394 41.03 -6.37 13.96
N GLY A 395 41.23 -5.60 15.03
CA GLY A 395 42.24 -4.54 15.11
C GLY A 395 41.60 -3.16 14.97
N ASP A 396 42.05 -2.37 13.99
CA ASP A 396 41.52 -1.03 13.72
C ASP A 396 40.16 -1.05 12.98
N PHE A 397 39.76 -2.21 12.46
CA PHE A 397 38.46 -2.45 11.85
C PHE A 397 37.92 -3.78 12.39
N CYS A 398 36.71 -3.75 12.93
CA CYS A 398 36.04 -4.90 13.53
C CYS A 398 34.69 -5.10 12.84
N ASP A 399 34.53 -6.25 12.19
CA ASP A 399 33.32 -6.63 11.47
C ASP A 399 33.31 -8.15 11.28
N THR A 400 32.17 -8.70 10.94
CA THR A 400 32.00 -10.12 10.62
C THR A 400 31.10 -10.23 9.42
N ILE A 401 31.54 -10.97 8.40
CA ILE A 401 30.71 -11.23 7.23
C ILE A 401 30.63 -12.72 6.94
N GLU A 402 29.44 -13.13 6.48
CA GLU A 402 29.20 -14.41 5.85
C GLU A 402 29.11 -14.18 4.34
N PHE A 403 29.65 -15.09 3.54
CA PHE A 403 29.66 -14.99 2.07
C PHE A 403 29.67 -16.38 1.41
N VAL A 404 29.31 -16.42 0.14
CA VAL A 404 29.43 -17.63 -0.70
C VAL A 404 30.75 -17.57 -1.46
N TYR A 405 31.42 -18.71 -1.63
CA TYR A 405 32.59 -18.82 -2.50
C TYR A 405 32.63 -20.17 -3.23
N GLY A 406 33.07 -20.16 -4.48
CA GLY A 406 33.15 -21.34 -5.34
C GLY A 406 32.04 -21.43 -6.39
N ASN A 407 32.11 -22.46 -7.23
CA ASN A 407 31.23 -22.63 -8.40
C ASN A 407 29.94 -23.41 -8.06
N TYR A 408 29.21 -22.95 -7.05
CA TYR A 408 27.98 -23.60 -6.56
C TYR A 408 26.80 -22.64 -6.52
N SER A 409 25.61 -23.13 -6.89
CA SER A 409 24.39 -22.35 -6.75
C SER A 409 24.01 -22.22 -5.27
N TYR A 410 23.58 -21.02 -4.87
CA TYR A 410 23.11 -20.74 -3.53
C TYR A 410 21.62 -20.43 -3.54
N GLN A 411 20.90 -20.88 -2.52
CA GLN A 411 19.46 -20.68 -2.41
C GLN A 411 19.13 -19.77 -1.22
N PHE A 412 18.50 -18.63 -1.51
CA PHE A 412 17.81 -17.82 -0.50
C PHE A 412 16.44 -18.43 -0.27
N LEU A 413 16.17 -18.81 0.98
CA LEU A 413 14.88 -19.38 1.36
C LEU A 413 13.99 -18.30 1.96
N GLN A 414 12.72 -18.36 1.60
CA GLN A 414 11.65 -17.60 2.24
C GLN A 414 11.79 -16.07 2.18
N GLU A 415 12.39 -15.52 1.12
CA GLU A 415 12.34 -14.08 0.92
C GLU A 415 10.87 -13.63 0.78
N THR A 416 10.48 -12.72 1.65
CA THR A 416 9.14 -12.13 1.63
C THR A 416 9.13 -10.93 0.71
N GLU A 417 8.14 -10.89 -0.18
CA GLU A 417 7.71 -9.63 -0.81
C GLU A 417 7.39 -8.59 0.27
N ARG A 418 7.62 -7.31 -0.03
CA ARG A 418 7.31 -6.25 0.93
C ARG A 418 5.81 -6.17 1.18
N SER A 419 5.44 -5.97 2.43
CA SER A 419 4.04 -5.84 2.83
C SER A 419 3.40 -4.66 2.11
N SER A 420 2.47 -4.94 1.20
CA SER A 420 1.48 -3.95 0.77
C SER A 420 0.60 -3.66 2.00
N PRO A 421 0.45 -2.41 2.46
CA PRO A 421 -0.33 -2.11 3.67
C PRO A 421 -1.82 -2.47 3.54
N HIS A 422 -2.31 -2.65 2.30
CA HIS A 422 -3.70 -3.00 2.04
C HIS A 422 -3.80 -4.25 1.15
N ASN A 423 -4.76 -5.11 1.48
CA ASN A 423 -5.13 -6.24 0.63
C ASN A 423 -6.17 -5.80 -0.39
N THR A 424 -5.67 -5.13 -1.41
CA THR A 424 -6.50 -4.54 -2.45
C THR A 424 -7.40 -5.56 -3.17
N TYR A 425 -6.91 -6.79 -3.36
CA TYR A 425 -7.72 -7.81 -4.02
C TYR A 425 -8.90 -8.20 -3.13
N CYS A 426 -8.70 -8.33 -1.81
CA CYS A 426 -9.79 -8.53 -0.87
C CYS A 426 -10.80 -7.37 -0.93
N GLU A 427 -10.36 -6.12 -1.01
CA GLU A 427 -11.28 -4.97 -1.16
C GLU A 427 -12.16 -5.09 -2.40
N ILE A 428 -11.58 -5.43 -3.55
CA ILE A 428 -12.31 -5.61 -4.81
C ILE A 428 -13.31 -6.77 -4.69
N TYR A 429 -12.86 -7.95 -4.24
CA TYR A 429 -13.72 -9.12 -4.14
C TYR A 429 -14.85 -8.92 -3.14
N PHE A 430 -14.57 -8.31 -1.98
CA PHE A 430 -15.61 -7.98 -1.00
C PHE A 430 -16.57 -6.94 -1.55
N THR A 431 -16.09 -5.89 -2.21
CA THR A 431 -16.96 -4.89 -2.85
C THR A 431 -17.93 -5.54 -3.83
N ILE A 432 -17.45 -6.44 -4.69
CA ILE A 432 -18.28 -7.18 -5.66
C ILE A 432 -19.29 -8.07 -4.94
N ALA A 433 -18.86 -8.83 -3.93
CA ALA A 433 -19.74 -9.72 -3.16
C ALA A 433 -20.86 -8.92 -2.46
N LEU A 434 -20.52 -7.79 -1.84
CA LEU A 434 -21.50 -6.92 -1.19
C LEU A 434 -22.44 -6.27 -2.18
N PHE A 435 -21.94 -5.84 -3.33
CA PHE A 435 -22.78 -5.32 -4.40
C PHE A 435 -23.85 -6.35 -4.78
N ILE A 436 -23.47 -7.60 -5.03
CA ILE A 436 -24.40 -8.69 -5.38
C ILE A 436 -25.41 -8.91 -4.25
N ILE A 437 -24.97 -8.96 -2.99
CA ILE A 437 -25.86 -9.12 -1.83
C ILE A 437 -26.87 -7.95 -1.77
N TYR A 438 -26.42 -6.71 -1.94
CA TYR A 438 -27.34 -5.56 -1.94
C TYR A 438 -28.29 -5.57 -3.12
N GLN A 439 -27.87 -6.03 -4.31
CA GLN A 439 -28.80 -6.22 -5.42
C GLN A 439 -29.88 -7.23 -5.05
N LEU A 440 -29.54 -8.35 -4.40
CA LEU A 440 -30.52 -9.33 -3.93
C LEU A 440 -31.44 -8.75 -2.86
N VAL A 441 -30.90 -8.06 -1.85
CA VAL A 441 -31.67 -7.54 -0.71
C VAL A 441 -32.59 -6.38 -1.12
N LEU A 442 -32.09 -5.47 -1.96
CA LEU A 442 -32.75 -4.19 -2.25
C LEU A 442 -33.53 -4.18 -3.56
N PHE A 443 -33.50 -5.26 -4.35
CA PHE A 443 -34.31 -5.33 -5.56
C PHE A 443 -35.79 -5.10 -5.22
N PRO A 444 -36.46 -4.09 -5.81
CA PRO A 444 -37.72 -3.56 -5.30
C PRO A 444 -38.94 -4.44 -5.58
N PHE A 445 -38.79 -5.48 -6.41
CA PHE A 445 -39.85 -6.41 -6.80
C PHE A 445 -39.71 -7.74 -6.09
N ASP A 446 -40.85 -8.37 -5.80
CA ASP A 446 -40.88 -9.70 -5.19
C ASP A 446 -40.60 -10.78 -6.25
N LEU A 447 -39.34 -11.21 -6.33
CA LEU A 447 -38.93 -12.36 -7.14
C LEU A 447 -39.00 -13.68 -6.37
N PHE A 448 -38.99 -13.63 -5.02
CA PHE A 448 -38.81 -14.79 -4.16
C PHE A 448 -39.57 -14.57 -2.84
N ASN A 449 -40.57 -15.43 -2.61
CA ASN A 449 -41.39 -15.37 -1.40
C ASN A 449 -40.70 -16.10 -0.23
N TYR A 450 -40.22 -15.33 0.75
CA TYR A 450 -39.66 -15.85 2.01
C TYR A 450 -40.52 -15.50 3.23
N GLN A 451 -41.81 -15.21 3.02
CA GLN A 451 -42.74 -14.83 4.08
C GLN A 451 -42.79 -15.86 5.21
N LYS A 452 -42.64 -17.16 4.90
CA LYS A 452 -42.59 -18.23 5.90
C LYS A 452 -41.42 -18.10 6.90
N LEU A 453 -40.25 -17.68 6.45
CA LEU A 453 -39.10 -17.47 7.35
C LEU A 453 -39.38 -16.28 8.27
N GLU A 454 -39.96 -15.22 7.73
CA GLU A 454 -40.32 -14.04 8.51
C GLU A 454 -41.45 -14.31 9.50
N ASP A 455 -42.48 -15.06 9.11
CA ASP A 455 -43.56 -15.49 10.00
C ASP A 455 -43.03 -16.37 11.14
N TRP A 456 -41.98 -17.17 10.89
CA TRP A 456 -41.29 -17.93 11.92
C TRP A 456 -40.51 -17.01 12.87
N ILE A 457 -39.74 -16.05 12.34
CA ILE A 457 -38.99 -15.07 13.14
C ILE A 457 -39.93 -14.24 14.03
N GLU A 458 -41.08 -13.82 13.48
CA GLU A 458 -42.11 -13.07 14.19
C GLU A 458 -42.97 -13.93 15.14
N GLY A 459 -42.78 -15.27 15.16
CA GLY A 459 -43.53 -16.18 16.02
C GLY A 459 -44.99 -16.40 15.61
N LYS A 460 -45.35 -16.11 14.36
CA LYS A 460 -46.71 -16.27 13.82
C LYS A 460 -47.07 -17.71 13.51
N ILE A 461 -46.09 -18.55 13.16
CA ILE A 461 -46.31 -19.96 12.78
C ILE A 461 -46.79 -20.83 13.95
N ASP A 462 -46.44 -20.47 15.20
CA ASP A 462 -46.83 -21.25 16.39
C ASP A 462 -48.35 -21.20 16.67
N ASN A 463 -49.05 -20.14 16.25
CA ASN A 463 -50.46 -19.97 16.60
C ASN A 463 -51.47 -20.64 15.64
N GLN A 464 -51.07 -20.93 14.39
CA GLN A 464 -52.01 -21.50 13.40
C GLN A 464 -52.12 -23.02 13.45
N ASN A 465 -51.08 -23.73 13.90
CA ASN A 465 -51.04 -25.20 13.91
C ASN A 465 -51.36 -25.85 15.26
N LEU A 466 -51.39 -25.10 16.37
CA LEU A 466 -51.76 -25.64 17.69
C LEU A 466 -53.25 -26.00 17.81
N GLY A 467 -54.10 -25.54 16.89
CA GLY A 467 -55.54 -25.78 16.92
C GLY A 467 -56.00 -27.15 16.39
N ASN A 468 -55.12 -27.99 15.81
CA ASN A 468 -55.59 -29.11 14.98
C ASN A 468 -54.79 -30.43 15.04
N ILE A 469 -53.95 -30.70 16.06
CA ILE A 469 -53.08 -31.88 16.07
C ILE A 469 -53.31 -32.76 17.31
N ASN A 470 -54.05 -33.86 17.14
CA ASN A 470 -54.26 -34.92 18.14
C ASN A 470 -53.19 -36.03 18.13
N ASN A 471 -52.17 -35.97 17.26
CA ASN A 471 -51.08 -36.95 17.21
C ASN A 471 -49.75 -36.29 17.61
N GLN A 472 -49.34 -36.56 18.85
CA GLN A 472 -48.38 -35.76 19.61
C GLN A 472 -46.90 -36.13 19.36
N THR A 473 -46.59 -37.27 18.74
CA THR A 473 -45.21 -37.80 18.68
C THR A 473 -44.46 -37.53 17.37
N ASP A 474 -45.13 -37.52 16.21
CA ASP A 474 -44.46 -37.26 14.93
C ASP A 474 -44.26 -35.75 14.66
N SER A 475 -45.10 -34.90 15.26
CA SER A 475 -44.97 -33.45 15.17
C SER A 475 -43.70 -32.96 15.89
N ILE A 476 -43.36 -33.49 17.06
CA ILE A 476 -42.23 -32.98 17.86
C ILE A 476 -40.88 -33.11 17.11
N ASN A 477 -40.66 -34.19 16.36
CA ASN A 477 -39.41 -34.41 15.61
C ASN A 477 -39.34 -33.57 14.32
N SER A 478 -40.47 -33.42 13.61
CA SER A 478 -40.56 -32.53 12.44
C SER A 478 -40.30 -31.07 12.82
N TRP A 479 -40.83 -30.63 13.96
CA TRP A 479 -40.70 -29.25 14.45
C TRP A 479 -39.29 -28.92 14.95
N LYS A 480 -38.61 -29.86 15.62
CA LYS A 480 -37.19 -29.68 16.01
C LYS A 480 -36.28 -29.49 14.79
N ASN A 481 -36.48 -30.28 13.74
CA ASN A 481 -35.71 -30.17 12.50
C ASN A 481 -36.01 -28.88 11.74
N PHE A 482 -37.28 -28.46 11.70
CA PHE A 482 -37.69 -27.19 11.09
C PHE A 482 -37.11 -25.97 11.84
N SER A 483 -37.06 -26.02 13.17
CA SER A 483 -36.50 -24.96 14.01
C SER A 483 -34.98 -24.77 13.80
N ILE A 484 -34.20 -25.85 13.72
CA ILE A 484 -32.75 -25.76 13.48
C ILE A 484 -32.45 -25.18 12.10
N ILE A 485 -33.15 -25.63 11.05
CA ILE A 485 -32.97 -25.10 9.70
C ILE A 485 -33.27 -23.60 9.65
N ASN A 486 -34.35 -23.15 10.28
CA ASN A 486 -34.70 -21.73 10.30
C ASN A 486 -33.72 -20.87 11.12
N ILE A 487 -33.15 -21.42 12.20
CA ILE A 487 -32.05 -20.76 12.94
C ILE A 487 -30.83 -20.62 12.02
N LEU A 488 -30.42 -21.69 11.34
CA LEU A 488 -29.29 -21.65 10.41
C LEU A 488 -29.54 -20.68 9.25
N LEU A 489 -30.75 -20.68 8.68
CA LEU A 489 -31.16 -19.72 7.65
C LEU A 489 -31.17 -18.28 8.19
N SER A 490 -31.58 -18.05 9.43
CA SER A 490 -31.53 -16.71 10.03
C SER A 490 -30.09 -16.26 10.27
N ILE A 491 -29.17 -17.19 10.58
CA ILE A 491 -27.76 -16.89 10.81
C ILE A 491 -27.03 -16.62 9.49
N PHE A 492 -27.10 -17.54 8.53
CA PHE A 492 -26.30 -17.50 7.30
C PHE A 492 -27.01 -16.77 6.15
N CYS A 493 -28.34 -16.79 6.14
CA CYS A 493 -29.17 -16.17 5.12
C CYS A 493 -30.07 -15.08 5.72
N GLY A 494 -29.67 -14.46 6.85
CA GLY A 494 -30.45 -13.42 7.53
C GLY A 494 -30.82 -12.24 6.62
N PHE A 495 -29.96 -11.93 5.65
CA PHE A 495 -30.22 -10.92 4.62
C PHE A 495 -31.47 -11.21 3.78
N VAL A 496 -31.92 -12.46 3.68
CA VAL A 496 -33.18 -12.86 3.03
C VAL A 496 -34.41 -12.48 3.86
N ALA A 497 -34.31 -12.57 5.19
CA ALA A 497 -35.36 -12.06 6.09
C ALA A 497 -35.42 -10.52 6.04
N VAL A 498 -34.25 -9.86 6.05
CA VAL A 498 -34.11 -8.41 5.84
C VAL A 498 -34.77 -7.97 4.54
N ARG A 499 -34.53 -8.69 3.44
CA ARG A 499 -35.21 -8.46 2.15
C ARG A 499 -36.73 -8.53 2.28
N SER A 500 -37.25 -9.57 2.92
CA SER A 500 -38.69 -9.78 3.08
C SER A 500 -39.35 -8.62 3.83
N ARG A 501 -38.66 -8.10 4.85
CA ARG A 501 -39.08 -6.89 5.57
C ARG A 501 -39.07 -5.67 4.66
N ILE A 502 -37.98 -5.43 3.94
CA ILE A 502 -37.85 -4.29 3.03
C ILE A 502 -38.94 -4.29 1.95
N LEU A 503 -39.37 -5.46 1.45
CA LEU A 503 -40.45 -5.56 0.46
C LEU A 503 -41.80 -5.02 1.00
N LYS A 504 -42.02 -5.04 2.32
CA LYS A 504 -43.19 -4.45 3.00
C LYS A 504 -43.13 -2.91 3.07
N ALA A 505 -41.97 -2.29 2.83
CA ALA A 505 -41.84 -0.84 2.83
C ALA A 505 -42.52 -0.20 1.59
N PRO A 506 -42.92 1.09 1.67
CA PRO A 506 -43.48 1.81 0.53
C PRO A 506 -42.55 1.81 -0.68
N SER A 507 -43.12 1.79 -1.89
CA SER A 507 -42.33 1.71 -3.13
C SER A 507 -41.28 2.82 -3.27
N TYR A 508 -41.58 4.04 -2.80
CA TYR A 508 -40.61 5.15 -2.85
C TYR A 508 -39.39 4.91 -1.94
N VAL A 509 -39.56 4.23 -0.80
CA VAL A 509 -38.45 3.85 0.10
C VAL A 509 -37.59 2.77 -0.57
N LYS A 510 -38.25 1.72 -1.09
CA LYS A 510 -37.58 0.58 -1.77
C LYS A 510 -36.75 1.04 -2.96
N VAL A 511 -37.37 1.80 -3.87
CA VAL A 511 -36.70 2.31 -5.08
C VAL A 511 -35.54 3.24 -4.70
N SER A 512 -35.69 4.08 -3.70
CA SER A 512 -34.62 5.00 -3.29
C SER A 512 -33.42 4.27 -2.70
N LEU A 513 -33.62 3.27 -1.84
CA LEU A 513 -32.53 2.41 -1.34
C LEU A 513 -31.85 1.63 -2.47
N TYR A 514 -32.64 1.12 -3.41
CA TYR A 514 -32.11 0.39 -4.56
C TYR A 514 -31.22 1.29 -5.41
N LEU A 515 -31.70 2.48 -5.79
CA LEU A 515 -30.93 3.47 -6.56
C LEU A 515 -29.69 3.95 -5.82
N ALA A 516 -29.78 4.14 -4.49
CA ALA A 516 -28.62 4.48 -3.67
C ALA A 516 -27.55 3.38 -3.73
N SER A 517 -27.93 2.10 -3.64
CA SER A 517 -26.94 1.00 -3.71
C SER A 517 -26.30 0.83 -5.10
N LEU A 518 -26.96 1.28 -6.17
CA LEU A 518 -26.39 1.30 -7.53
C LEU A 518 -25.46 2.50 -7.78
N TRP A 519 -25.58 3.57 -6.99
CA TRP A 519 -24.92 4.85 -7.25
C TRP A 519 -23.40 4.76 -7.45
N PRO A 520 -22.59 4.26 -6.51
CA PRO A 520 -21.12 4.35 -6.62
C PRO A 520 -20.54 3.62 -7.85
N ILE A 521 -21.27 2.60 -8.33
CA ILE A 521 -20.86 1.79 -9.49
C ILE A 521 -21.00 2.58 -10.79
N ALA A 522 -22.06 3.37 -10.94
CA ALA A 522 -22.39 4.05 -12.20
C ALA A 522 -22.11 5.56 -12.17
N LEU A 523 -22.05 6.15 -10.97
CA LEU A 523 -22.05 7.59 -10.76
C LEU A 523 -20.94 8.03 -9.80
N PRO A 524 -20.55 9.31 -9.83
CA PRO A 524 -19.53 9.86 -8.95
C PRO A 524 -19.80 9.64 -7.46
N THR A 525 -18.82 9.09 -6.74
CA THR A 525 -18.77 9.05 -5.28
C THR A 525 -18.51 10.44 -4.70
N ALA A 526 -17.50 11.12 -5.23
CA ALA A 526 -17.09 12.46 -4.85
C ALA A 526 -16.50 13.19 -6.06
N LEU A 527 -16.65 14.52 -6.07
CA LEU A 527 -15.89 15.37 -6.99
C LEU A 527 -14.47 15.55 -6.43
N MET A 528 -13.55 15.93 -7.29
CA MET A 528 -12.18 16.30 -6.91
C MET A 528 -11.62 17.35 -7.88
N GLU A 529 -10.52 17.99 -7.52
CA GLU A 529 -9.83 18.94 -8.40
C GLU A 529 -8.33 18.62 -8.47
N ILE A 530 -7.78 18.59 -9.68
CA ILE A 530 -6.35 18.42 -9.95
C ILE A 530 -5.88 19.60 -10.79
N ASP A 531 -5.03 20.47 -10.24
CA ASP A 531 -4.53 21.70 -10.90
C ASP A 531 -5.64 22.44 -11.67
N LYS A 532 -6.70 22.80 -10.93
CA LYS A 532 -7.89 23.53 -11.40
C LYS A 532 -8.74 22.77 -12.43
N VAL A 533 -8.54 21.46 -12.57
CA VAL A 533 -9.37 20.60 -13.41
C VAL A 533 -10.26 19.76 -12.52
N THR A 534 -11.57 19.97 -12.65
CA THR A 534 -12.56 19.16 -11.94
C THR A 534 -12.61 17.74 -12.53
N GLY A 535 -12.54 16.76 -11.65
CA GLY A 535 -12.76 15.36 -11.93
C GLY A 535 -13.69 14.73 -10.90
N PHE A 536 -13.75 13.40 -10.89
CA PHE A 536 -14.51 12.67 -9.88
C PHE A 536 -13.92 11.30 -9.61
N ILE A 537 -14.22 10.79 -8.41
CA ILE A 537 -13.91 9.43 -7.96
C ILE A 537 -15.18 8.59 -8.07
N PHE A 538 -15.05 7.31 -8.42
CA PHE A 538 -16.12 6.31 -8.48
C PHE A 538 -15.55 4.91 -8.22
N SER A 539 -16.36 3.86 -8.34
CA SER A 539 -15.96 2.49 -7.95
C SER A 539 -14.72 1.91 -8.63
N TYR A 540 -14.23 2.50 -9.73
CA TYR A 540 -13.12 1.95 -10.51
C TYR A 540 -11.88 2.85 -10.52
N GLY A 541 -11.82 3.88 -9.67
CA GLY A 541 -10.73 4.85 -9.61
C GLY A 541 -11.24 6.27 -9.79
N TYR A 542 -10.63 7.04 -10.69
CA TYR A 542 -11.02 8.42 -10.95
C TYR A 542 -11.02 8.79 -12.43
N VAL A 543 -11.76 9.86 -12.75
CA VAL A 543 -11.80 10.46 -14.08
C VAL A 543 -11.43 11.93 -13.97
N CYS A 544 -10.29 12.30 -14.55
CA CYS A 544 -9.84 13.68 -14.70
C CYS A 544 -9.01 13.77 -15.99
N LYS A 545 -9.57 14.36 -17.06
CA LYS A 545 -8.98 14.33 -18.42
C LYS A 545 -8.63 12.93 -18.94
N GLY A 546 -9.38 11.94 -18.50
CA GLY A 546 -9.13 10.54 -18.80
C GLY A 546 -9.41 9.69 -17.56
N TYR A 547 -9.63 8.40 -17.79
CA TYR A 547 -9.88 7.44 -16.73
C TYR A 547 -8.58 6.86 -16.21
N ALA A 548 -8.33 6.95 -14.91
CA ALA A 548 -7.28 6.22 -14.21
C ALA A 548 -7.90 5.23 -13.24
N PHE A 549 -7.39 4.00 -13.28
CA PHE A 549 -7.71 3.05 -12.23
C PHE A 549 -7.05 3.54 -10.93
N SER A 550 -7.64 3.17 -9.82
CA SER A 550 -7.11 3.37 -8.48
C SER A 550 -7.94 2.51 -7.54
N THR A 551 -7.26 1.93 -6.57
CA THR A 551 -7.86 0.93 -5.72
C THR A 551 -8.62 1.49 -4.54
N ASP A 552 -8.47 2.77 -4.27
CA ASP A 552 -9.34 3.49 -3.35
C ASP A 552 -10.76 3.65 -3.93
N GLY A 553 -10.95 3.56 -5.25
CA GLY A 553 -12.30 3.55 -5.85
C GLY A 553 -13.18 2.42 -5.29
N PRO A 554 -12.73 1.16 -5.39
CA PRO A 554 -13.36 0.03 -4.68
C PRO A 554 -13.45 0.24 -3.17
N ALA A 555 -12.40 0.74 -2.51
CA ALA A 555 -12.42 0.97 -1.06
C ALA A 555 -13.50 1.97 -0.64
N TYR A 556 -13.65 3.11 -1.33
CA TYR A 556 -14.73 4.07 -1.09
C TYR A 556 -16.11 3.47 -1.35
N THR A 557 -16.24 2.55 -2.30
CA THR A 557 -17.49 1.85 -2.56
C THR A 557 -17.83 0.92 -1.40
N LEU A 558 -16.85 0.17 -0.90
CA LEU A 558 -16.97 -0.69 0.27
C LEU A 558 -17.35 0.13 1.52
N TYR A 559 -16.68 1.26 1.75
CA TYR A 559 -17.01 2.19 2.83
C TYR A 559 -18.42 2.75 2.69
N TYR A 560 -18.86 3.14 1.49
CA TYR A 560 -20.22 3.63 1.26
C TYR A 560 -21.26 2.55 1.56
N PHE A 561 -21.03 1.33 1.11
CA PHE A 561 -21.90 0.19 1.40
C PHE A 561 -22.02 -0.12 2.89
N TYR A 562 -20.94 -0.03 3.64
CA TYR A 562 -20.94 -0.33 5.06
C TYR A 562 -21.40 0.84 5.95
N TYR A 563 -20.99 2.07 5.64
CA TYR A 563 -21.25 3.23 6.49
C TYR A 563 -22.50 4.02 6.10
N VAL A 564 -23.01 3.86 4.87
CA VAL A 564 -24.21 4.54 4.41
C VAL A 564 -25.33 3.55 4.15
N ILE A 565 -25.15 2.60 3.22
CA ILE A 565 -26.26 1.72 2.81
C ILE A 565 -26.68 0.81 3.96
N PHE A 566 -25.75 0.11 4.62
CA PHE A 566 -26.05 -0.84 5.69
C PHE A 566 -26.95 -0.24 6.81
N PRO A 567 -26.62 0.92 7.42
CA PRO A 567 -27.49 1.54 8.43
C PRO A 567 -28.93 1.78 7.94
N PHE A 568 -29.11 2.26 6.73
CA PHE A 568 -30.44 2.51 6.19
C PHE A 568 -31.21 1.22 5.88
N VAL A 569 -30.52 0.16 5.43
CA VAL A 569 -31.10 -1.17 5.24
C VAL A 569 -31.61 -1.73 6.57
N ILE A 570 -30.83 -1.61 7.64
CA ILE A 570 -31.20 -2.03 9.00
C ILE A 570 -32.42 -1.26 9.49
N LEU A 571 -32.40 0.08 9.39
CA LEU A 571 -33.51 0.93 9.83
C LEU A 571 -34.80 0.60 9.07
N VAL A 572 -34.75 0.48 7.74
CA VAL A 572 -35.94 0.18 6.94
C VAL A 572 -36.46 -1.22 7.22
N SER A 573 -35.57 -2.20 7.40
CA SER A 573 -35.92 -3.54 7.84
C SER A 573 -36.63 -3.53 9.20
N GLY A 574 -36.09 -2.80 10.19
CA GLY A 574 -36.66 -2.73 11.54
C GLY A 574 -38.00 -2.00 11.60
N ILE A 575 -38.18 -0.91 10.83
CA ILE A 575 -39.47 -0.22 10.70
C ILE A 575 -40.52 -1.14 10.04
N SER A 576 -40.10 -1.95 9.06
CA SER A 576 -41.00 -2.86 8.32
C SER A 576 -41.38 -4.12 9.11
N ALA A 577 -40.52 -4.58 10.03
CA ALA A 577 -40.75 -5.79 10.82
C ALA A 577 -41.82 -5.63 11.90
N HIS A 578 -42.07 -4.40 12.36
CA HIS A 578 -42.82 -4.19 13.59
C HIS A 578 -43.98 -3.20 13.42
N THR A 579 -45.21 -3.66 13.70
CA THR A 579 -46.39 -2.78 13.84
C THR A 579 -46.34 -1.91 15.11
N THR A 580 -45.48 -2.26 16.08
CA THR A 580 -45.22 -1.50 17.31
C THR A 580 -43.74 -1.50 17.65
N LEU A 581 -43.15 -0.31 17.82
CA LEU A 581 -41.73 -0.08 18.13
C LEU A 581 -41.30 -0.85 19.40
N TYR A 582 -40.61 -1.97 19.21
CA TYR A 582 -40.08 -2.81 20.29
C TYR A 582 -38.66 -2.38 20.69
N TRP A 583 -38.11 -2.88 21.81
CA TRP A 583 -36.77 -2.49 22.27
C TRP A 583 -35.65 -2.87 21.29
N THR A 584 -35.86 -3.88 20.45
CA THR A 584 -34.91 -4.28 19.38
C THR A 584 -34.73 -3.18 18.33
N PHE A 585 -35.80 -2.44 18.02
CA PHE A 585 -35.70 -1.30 17.11
C PHE A 585 -34.83 -0.17 17.67
N ALA A 586 -34.84 0.04 18.99
CA ALA A 586 -33.94 1.01 19.61
C ALA A 586 -32.46 0.62 19.40
N ILE A 587 -32.15 -0.68 19.40
CA ILE A 587 -30.81 -1.18 19.07
C ILE A 587 -30.48 -0.95 17.59
N ASP A 588 -31.43 -1.21 16.70
CA ASP A 588 -31.34 -0.88 15.26
C ASP A 588 -30.98 0.59 15.03
N VAL A 589 -31.65 1.50 15.72
CA VAL A 589 -31.34 2.93 15.65
C VAL A 589 -29.96 3.24 16.22
N LEU A 590 -29.65 2.76 17.42
CA LEU A 590 -28.37 3.08 18.09
C LEU A 590 -27.16 2.60 17.29
N ILE A 591 -27.18 1.36 16.81
CA ILE A 591 -26.08 0.81 16.02
C ILE A 591 -26.01 1.50 14.65
N SER A 592 -27.15 1.75 13.99
CA SER A 592 -27.16 2.46 12.70
C SER A 592 -26.58 3.88 12.82
N VAL A 593 -26.95 4.62 13.87
CA VAL A 593 -26.39 5.96 14.14
C VAL A 593 -24.90 5.86 14.43
N ARG A 594 -24.47 4.91 15.28
CA ARG A 594 -23.05 4.70 15.58
C ARG A 594 -22.25 4.40 14.31
N THR A 595 -22.73 3.49 13.47
CA THR A 595 -22.07 3.13 12.21
C THR A 595 -21.99 4.33 11.28
N CYS A 596 -23.08 5.09 11.09
CA CYS A 596 -23.04 6.33 10.30
C CYS A 596 -22.02 7.35 10.84
N VAL A 597 -22.04 7.64 12.16
CA VAL A 597 -21.14 8.62 12.78
C VAL A 597 -19.68 8.18 12.66
N ASN A 598 -19.39 6.90 12.90
CA ASN A 598 -18.06 6.35 12.70
C ASN A 598 -17.60 6.48 11.24
N GLY A 599 -18.49 6.23 10.29
CA GLY A 599 -18.24 6.41 8.87
C GLY A 599 -17.99 7.86 8.46
N LEU A 600 -18.76 8.80 9.01
CA LEU A 600 -18.51 10.24 8.81
C LEU A 600 -17.10 10.61 9.30
N HIS A 601 -16.68 10.12 10.47
CA HIS A 601 -15.33 10.39 10.95
C HIS A 601 -14.25 9.72 10.08
N GLN A 602 -14.26 8.38 9.99
CA GLN A 602 -13.19 7.63 9.34
C GLN A 602 -13.12 7.89 7.83
N VAL A 603 -14.26 8.01 7.14
CA VAL A 603 -14.26 8.13 5.69
C VAL A 603 -14.22 9.59 5.27
N ILE A 604 -15.10 10.45 5.81
CA ILE A 604 -15.16 11.84 5.36
C ILE A 604 -13.97 12.64 5.91
N VAL A 605 -13.78 12.62 7.23
CA VAL A 605 -12.77 13.47 7.90
C VAL A 605 -11.37 12.95 7.68
N GLU A 606 -11.12 11.65 7.80
CA GLU A 606 -9.78 11.10 7.59
C GLU A 606 -9.53 10.86 6.09
N ARG A 607 -10.17 9.87 5.46
CA ARG A 607 -9.76 9.43 4.11
C ARG A 607 -10.12 10.37 2.95
N LEU A 608 -11.34 10.89 2.93
CA LEU A 608 -11.87 11.64 1.78
C LEU A 608 -11.32 13.07 1.76
N SER A 609 -11.19 13.70 2.94
CA SER A 609 -10.60 15.04 3.06
C SER A 609 -9.20 15.11 2.45
N GLU A 610 -8.39 14.07 2.67
CA GLU A 610 -7.04 13.93 2.14
C GLU A 610 -7.01 13.96 0.62
N THR A 611 -8.03 13.37 0.01
CA THR A 611 -8.05 13.04 -1.41
C THR A 611 -8.76 14.09 -2.25
N VAL A 612 -9.81 14.72 -1.73
CA VAL A 612 -10.63 15.67 -2.52
C VAL A 612 -10.67 17.08 -1.94
N GLY A 613 -10.10 17.28 -0.74
CA GLY A 613 -10.11 18.56 -0.05
C GLY A 613 -11.47 18.90 0.58
N TYR A 614 -11.47 19.95 1.41
CA TYR A 614 -12.60 20.24 2.31
C TYR A 614 -13.92 20.53 1.61
N VAL A 615 -13.88 21.25 0.48
CA VAL A 615 -15.10 21.66 -0.24
C VAL A 615 -15.78 20.44 -0.84
N PHE A 616 -15.04 19.62 -1.60
CA PHE A 616 -15.63 18.45 -2.26
C PHE A 616 -15.94 17.31 -1.29
N MET A 617 -15.23 17.23 -0.17
CA MET A 617 -15.56 16.35 0.94
C MET A 617 -16.95 16.67 1.50
N ALA A 618 -17.24 17.95 1.77
CA ALA A 618 -18.54 18.40 2.29
C ALA A 618 -19.68 18.29 1.28
N THR A 619 -19.38 18.16 -0.01
CA THR A 619 -20.36 18.00 -1.09
C THR A 619 -20.29 16.61 -1.73
N SER A 620 -19.79 15.60 -1.03
CA SER A 620 -19.74 14.24 -1.56
C SER A 620 -21.15 13.68 -1.78
N PHE A 621 -21.39 13.12 -2.97
CA PHE A 621 -22.67 12.50 -3.30
C PHE A 621 -22.96 11.31 -2.38
N CYS A 622 -22.01 10.38 -2.30
CA CYS A 622 -22.16 9.15 -1.52
C CYS A 622 -22.16 9.40 -0.02
N PHE A 623 -21.32 10.30 0.48
CA PHE A 623 -21.12 10.44 1.93
C PHE A 623 -21.87 11.62 2.57
N THR A 624 -22.44 12.53 1.77
CA THR A 624 -23.22 13.66 2.29
C THR A 624 -24.65 13.67 1.74
N PHE A 625 -24.84 13.76 0.43
CA PHE A 625 -26.17 13.99 -0.13
C PHE A 625 -27.08 12.77 -0.07
N ILE A 626 -26.61 11.59 -0.46
CA ILE A 626 -27.43 10.37 -0.42
C ILE A 626 -27.87 10.02 1.01
N PRO A 627 -27.00 10.01 2.03
CA PRO A 627 -27.42 9.80 3.42
C PRO A 627 -28.52 10.77 3.86
N LEU A 628 -28.40 12.05 3.53
CA LEU A 628 -29.41 13.06 3.88
C LEU A 628 -30.75 12.79 3.19
N ILE A 629 -30.72 12.44 1.89
CA ILE A 629 -31.93 12.08 1.14
C ILE A 629 -32.60 10.85 1.74
N LEU A 630 -31.84 9.79 2.04
CA LEU A 630 -32.36 8.57 2.65
C LEU A 630 -32.95 8.83 4.04
N LEU A 631 -32.30 9.68 4.84
CA LEU A 631 -32.82 10.10 6.15
C LEU A 631 -34.16 10.83 6.02
N ILE A 632 -34.27 11.79 5.09
CA ILE A 632 -35.53 12.52 4.81
C ILE A 632 -36.63 11.53 4.40
N ILE A 633 -36.32 10.59 3.51
CA ILE A 633 -37.28 9.56 3.05
C ILE A 633 -37.79 8.71 4.21
N ILE A 634 -36.90 8.26 5.10
CA ILE A 634 -37.29 7.49 6.30
C ILE A 634 -38.14 8.33 7.25
N ILE A 635 -37.78 9.60 7.49
CA ILE A 635 -38.57 10.50 8.35
C ILE A 635 -39.99 10.68 7.78
N ILE A 636 -40.12 10.91 6.48
CA ILE A 636 -41.42 11.03 5.81
C ILE A 636 -42.23 9.75 6.01
N TRP A 637 -41.61 8.58 5.82
CA TRP A 637 -42.28 7.30 6.01
C TRP A 637 -42.72 7.09 7.47
N ILE A 638 -41.87 7.39 8.46
CA ILE A 638 -42.22 7.31 9.88
C ILE A 638 -43.41 8.23 10.20
N ILE A 639 -43.41 9.47 9.69
CA ILE A 639 -44.53 10.41 9.87
C ILE A 639 -45.82 9.84 9.27
N GLN A 640 -45.76 9.20 8.10
CA GLN A 640 -46.91 8.54 7.47
C GLN A 640 -47.43 7.39 8.34
N ILE A 641 -46.55 6.54 8.89
CA ILE A 641 -46.94 5.47 9.82
C ILE A 641 -47.67 6.08 11.03
N ILE A 642 -47.08 7.08 11.69
CA ILE A 642 -47.67 7.72 12.87
C ILE A 642 -49.04 8.35 12.56
N ARG A 643 -49.19 9.00 11.40
CA ARG A 643 -50.46 9.61 10.97
C ARG A 643 -51.54 8.57 10.62
N SER A 644 -51.13 7.41 10.13
CA SER A 644 -52.05 6.32 9.76
C SER A 644 -52.57 5.53 10.95
N GLN A 645 -51.95 5.64 12.13
CA GLN A 645 -52.44 4.98 13.33
C GLN A 645 -53.78 5.59 13.78
N PRO A 646 -54.87 4.80 13.88
CA PRO A 646 -56.18 5.32 14.25
C PRO A 646 -56.14 5.93 15.65
N LYS A 647 -56.58 7.20 15.77
CA LYS A 647 -56.60 7.98 17.03
C LYS A 647 -57.53 7.42 18.11
N SER A 648 -58.23 6.32 17.86
CA SER A 648 -59.33 5.83 18.70
C SER A 648 -58.97 4.50 19.38
N THR A 649 -58.38 4.58 20.56
CA THR A 649 -58.88 4.01 21.84
C THR A 649 -57.73 3.98 22.85
N ASN A 650 -57.97 4.54 24.04
CA ASN A 650 -57.06 4.48 25.20
C ASN A 650 -56.92 3.06 25.80
N ILE A 651 -57.05 2.02 24.98
CA ILE A 651 -56.80 0.64 25.37
C ILE A 651 -55.75 0.13 24.41
N ILE A 652 -54.55 -0.07 24.93
CA ILE A 652 -53.44 -0.76 24.26
C ILE A 652 -53.87 -2.23 24.09
N SER A 653 -54.76 -2.49 23.13
CA SER A 653 -55.16 -3.81 22.68
C SER A 653 -54.46 -4.03 21.34
N TYR A 654 -53.30 -4.69 21.41
CA TYR A 654 -52.50 -5.13 20.27
C TYR A 654 -53.31 -6.10 19.39
N ARG A 655 -53.95 -5.60 18.33
CA ARG A 655 -54.38 -6.43 17.21
C ARG A 655 -53.82 -5.87 15.90
N PRO A 656 -53.34 -6.73 14.98
CA PRO A 656 -52.85 -6.30 13.68
C PRO A 656 -53.97 -5.65 12.88
N LEU A 657 -53.67 -4.53 12.21
CA LEU A 657 -54.50 -3.99 11.14
C LEU A 657 -54.51 -5.00 10.00
N VAL A 658 -55.67 -5.63 9.81
CA VAL A 658 -55.97 -6.47 8.65
C VAL A 658 -55.83 -5.61 7.40
N THR A 659 -55.07 -6.11 6.44
CA THR A 659 -54.95 -5.58 5.09
C THR A 659 -56.35 -5.55 4.46
N THR A 660 -56.82 -4.37 4.08
CA THR A 660 -57.93 -4.24 3.13
C THR A 660 -57.36 -4.50 1.75
N ASP A 661 -57.81 -5.59 1.13
CA ASP A 661 -57.69 -5.81 -0.31
C ASP A 661 -58.51 -4.73 -1.03
N ASP A 662 -57.83 -3.90 -1.82
CA ASP A 662 -58.31 -3.24 -3.05
C ASP A 662 -57.09 -2.87 -3.92
#